data_AF-A0A074XBU4-F1
#
_entry.id   AF-A0A074XBU4-F1
#
_cell.length_a   1.000
_cell.length_b   1.000
_cell.length_c   1.000
_cell.angle_alpha   90.00
_cell.angle_beta   90.00
_cell.angle_gamma   90.00
#
_symmetry.space_group_name_H-M   'P 1'
#
loop_
_entity.id
_entity.type
_entity.pdbx_description
1 polymer ?
#
loop_
_entity_poly.entity_id
_entity_poly.type
_entity_poly.pdbx_seq_one_letter_code
_entity_poly.pdbx_strand_id
1 'polypeptide(L)'
;MSGLAPPIVTRRQTLNDYFEGFFEKAADGTLGIAKEITGAKLAEIDEIERTVGESDGFRVGAASTHTRQERHLGEYRTTCILHFIKNGRHGELKIKNNQGPENDPLFFPDDREEFWKLLRFYLTWMAKQVSPRSSTDTRPRLATITNRRWSILHWTRVYMKSPPNFRSLQAHTNAALYFAVDKFGVNVDRREKPFFGRHELRYLIDHDLENTNAFDVAESHHAVWTLALVCGVRPGAIGWSTHRRNNYLRWKDIQIRRNLEFPNRFDMTVEFPYMKGFQDPSALENGHDVEGTLRLTLRAPTNPDNILLSPTVRILAIALKRGVLSQYNTLEDLLAGTHVEVMVSKEFLNEPMFLAATPGGRALIPKQPVSAHSLTDYLGKRAKDAGFKSGTMYAFRRKAATSVDRAAGRDAVRQFLHHAPNSKVYESSYEQVNFDLDVTAIALDEVQIPQAVLNHNAPILFRATLKVDHVALQARIDAYVNENIDKNLGGHQATLEARRLKRLAWKALHAENQAFQRERFTLDELKARQAEMRAPSKLMAMIEKRVKEQRNPNLHDLADEDLDELEDDDNEEGDERLDLEEVTDVQFGVDEEVEPIAEPDVSVSTGEEPAAINTTTLELETDRSFEAGQVFEVSYDLVLHMFLEVMLQGDSDQFRKGDPRPCPECLADDTIPTAKKLTVYKNKYDMQRHLESNYHSPLKIWLRRVTILQGKDEERLARCDCGRAYAHTNKFQNHLETIKEQGVGSDDPHFAQMTADGWLLPGFRTSRRSPLNEGRVQAERKRERIEMGRALPQVEELTERRPSTVIEGAYSGPEDPVVTERMSVFMERTKHLPRMTADSVRAEDKANGTEGLYVEWVTEEEVNSEPSEHAQDVMRYLRDKHAVKKARK
;
A
#
# COMPACT_ATOMS: atom_id res chain seq x y z
N MET A 1 22.93 -49.66 -19.63
CA MET A 1 22.19 -49.79 -20.90
C MET A 1 21.44 -51.11 -20.90
N SER A 2 20.17 -51.09 -20.51
CA SER A 2 19.20 -52.17 -20.68
C SER A 2 17.90 -51.51 -21.10
N GLY A 3 17.52 -51.70 -22.36
CA GLY A 3 16.37 -51.03 -22.98
C GLY A 3 15.07 -51.47 -22.36
N LEU A 4 14.35 -50.52 -21.75
CA LEU A 4 12.94 -50.65 -21.43
C LEU A 4 12.16 -50.49 -22.73
N ALA A 5 11.35 -51.49 -23.07
CA ALA A 5 10.42 -51.39 -24.19
C ALA A 5 9.41 -50.25 -23.92
N PRO A 6 9.06 -49.44 -24.93
CA PRO A 6 8.04 -48.42 -24.77
C PRO A 6 6.71 -49.10 -24.39
N PRO A 7 5.96 -48.55 -23.43
CA PRO A 7 4.73 -49.16 -22.95
C PRO A 7 3.68 -49.20 -24.07
N ILE A 8 2.97 -50.32 -24.17
CA ILE A 8 1.83 -50.48 -25.07
C ILE A 8 0.70 -49.60 -24.52
N VAL A 9 0.39 -48.53 -25.24
CA VAL A 9 -0.69 -47.59 -24.91
C VAL A 9 -2.03 -48.23 -25.27
N THR A 10 -2.88 -48.53 -24.29
CA THR A 10 -4.30 -48.81 -24.53
C THR A 10 -5.08 -47.50 -24.51
N ARG A 11 -5.69 -47.17 -25.65
CA ARG A 11 -6.50 -45.97 -25.89
C ARG A 11 -7.53 -45.77 -24.78
N ARG A 12 -7.58 -44.57 -24.16
CA ARG A 12 -8.70 -44.19 -23.28
C ARG A 12 -9.99 -44.38 -24.05
N GLN A 13 -10.97 -44.98 -23.39
CA GLN A 13 -12.31 -45.12 -23.94
C GLN A 13 -12.80 -43.70 -24.27
N THR A 14 -12.97 -43.39 -25.55
CA THR A 14 -13.46 -42.07 -25.94
C THR A 14 -14.87 -41.88 -25.39
N LEU A 15 -15.35 -40.64 -25.26
CA LEU A 15 -16.76 -40.38 -24.90
C LEU A 15 -17.71 -41.18 -25.79
N ASN A 16 -17.38 -41.32 -27.08
CA ASN A 16 -18.12 -42.16 -28.00
C ASN A 16 -18.02 -43.64 -27.62
N ASP A 17 -16.84 -44.19 -27.32
CA ASP A 17 -16.71 -45.59 -26.89
C ASP A 17 -17.41 -45.87 -25.54
N TYR A 18 -17.50 -44.87 -24.66
CA TYR A 18 -18.23 -44.94 -23.39
C TYR A 18 -19.74 -45.00 -23.65
N PHE A 19 -20.25 -44.08 -24.49
CA PHE A 19 -21.66 -44.03 -24.88
C PHE A 19 -22.09 -45.20 -25.77
N GLU A 20 -21.24 -45.66 -26.69
CA GLU A 20 -21.51 -46.85 -27.51
C GLU A 20 -21.71 -48.10 -26.65
N GLY A 21 -21.10 -48.16 -25.47
CA GLY A 21 -21.40 -49.22 -24.51
C GLY A 21 -22.80 -49.15 -23.88
N PHE A 22 -23.60 -48.12 -24.12
CA PHE A 22 -25.00 -47.99 -23.67
C PHE A 22 -26.01 -48.28 -24.80
N PHE A 23 -25.56 -48.36 -26.05
CA PHE A 23 -26.43 -48.49 -27.21
C PHE A 23 -26.00 -49.67 -28.10
N GLU A 24 -26.92 -50.56 -28.42
CA GLU A 24 -26.73 -51.59 -29.44
C GLU A 24 -27.19 -51.08 -30.81
N LYS A 25 -26.36 -51.16 -31.85
CA LYS A 25 -26.82 -50.90 -33.22
C LYS A 25 -27.71 -52.04 -33.69
N ALA A 26 -28.99 -51.76 -33.91
CA ALA A 26 -29.93 -52.66 -34.56
C ALA A 26 -29.52 -52.91 -36.03
N ALA A 27 -30.03 -53.99 -36.61
CA ALA A 27 -29.68 -54.43 -37.97
C ALA A 27 -30.05 -53.42 -39.07
N ASP A 28 -30.95 -52.48 -38.80
CA ASP A 28 -31.34 -51.39 -39.71
C ASP A 28 -30.50 -50.11 -39.52
N GLY A 29 -29.50 -50.15 -38.64
CA GLY A 29 -28.63 -49.01 -38.31
C GLY A 29 -29.17 -48.09 -37.23
N THR A 30 -30.36 -48.35 -36.67
CA THR A 30 -30.88 -47.58 -35.54
C THR A 30 -30.19 -47.97 -34.23
N LEU A 31 -29.88 -47.00 -33.36
CA LEU A 31 -29.31 -47.27 -32.04
C LEU A 31 -30.44 -47.62 -31.07
N GLY A 32 -30.54 -48.89 -30.67
CA GLY A 32 -31.38 -49.33 -29.56
C GLY A 32 -30.63 -49.19 -28.25
N ILE A 33 -31.33 -48.95 -27.14
CA ILE A 33 -30.73 -49.03 -25.81
C ILE A 33 -30.29 -50.49 -25.59
N ALA A 34 -29.03 -50.71 -25.20
CA ALA A 34 -28.52 -52.05 -24.93
C ALA A 34 -29.45 -52.76 -23.93
N LYS A 35 -29.76 -54.04 -24.17
CA LYS A 35 -30.87 -54.71 -23.46
C LYS A 35 -30.65 -54.85 -21.95
N GLU A 36 -29.40 -54.78 -21.49
CA GLU A 36 -29.06 -54.83 -20.06
C GLU A 36 -27.88 -53.87 -19.76
N ILE A 37 -28.15 -52.75 -19.09
CA ILE A 37 -27.09 -51.92 -18.48
C ILE A 37 -26.45 -52.78 -17.38
N THR A 38 -25.14 -53.00 -17.47
CA THR A 38 -24.44 -53.82 -16.47
C THR A 38 -24.52 -53.18 -15.08
N GLY A 39 -24.53 -53.99 -14.03
CA GLY A 39 -24.60 -53.49 -12.65
C GLY A 39 -23.48 -52.49 -12.29
N ALA A 40 -22.31 -52.62 -12.93
CA ALA A 40 -21.21 -51.67 -12.76
C ALA A 40 -21.53 -50.28 -13.36
N LYS A 41 -22.16 -50.24 -14.54
CA LYS A 41 -22.57 -48.97 -15.19
C LYS A 41 -23.73 -48.31 -14.46
N LEU A 42 -24.67 -49.09 -13.92
CA LEU A 42 -25.72 -48.57 -13.05
C LEU A 42 -25.12 -47.91 -11.79
N ALA A 43 -24.15 -48.56 -11.14
CA ALA A 43 -23.48 -47.98 -9.98
C ALA A 43 -22.70 -46.68 -10.31
N GLU A 44 -22.12 -46.59 -11.50
CA GLU A 44 -21.48 -45.37 -11.99
C GLU A 44 -22.48 -44.24 -12.26
N ILE A 45 -23.63 -44.56 -12.87
CA ILE A 45 -24.75 -43.61 -13.04
C ILE A 45 -25.25 -43.14 -11.68
N ASP A 46 -25.46 -44.04 -10.72
CA ASP A 46 -25.90 -43.70 -9.36
C ASP A 46 -24.90 -42.76 -8.67
N GLU A 47 -23.59 -42.97 -8.89
CA GLU A 47 -22.53 -42.09 -8.37
C GLU A 47 -22.52 -40.71 -9.04
N ILE A 48 -22.76 -40.65 -10.36
CA ILE A 48 -22.91 -39.39 -11.10
C ILE A 48 -24.18 -38.67 -10.62
N GLU A 49 -25.30 -39.36 -10.46
CA GLU A 49 -26.55 -38.78 -9.93
C GLU A 49 -26.35 -38.25 -8.50
N ARG A 50 -25.61 -38.99 -7.65
CA ARG A 50 -25.19 -38.52 -6.32
C ARG A 50 -24.35 -37.25 -6.43
N THR A 51 -23.37 -37.22 -7.33
CA THR A 51 -22.50 -36.06 -7.55
C THR A 51 -23.28 -34.86 -8.09
N VAL A 52 -24.25 -35.07 -8.99
CA VAL A 52 -25.17 -34.04 -9.49
C VAL A 52 -26.01 -33.51 -8.33
N GLY A 53 -26.54 -34.38 -7.48
CA GLY A 53 -27.25 -33.97 -6.25
C GLY A 53 -26.36 -33.19 -5.26
N GLU A 54 -25.08 -33.55 -5.13
CA GLU A 54 -24.10 -32.79 -4.36
C GLU A 54 -23.80 -31.42 -5.01
N SER A 55 -23.86 -31.34 -6.35
CA SER A 55 -23.63 -30.12 -7.13
C SER A 55 -24.77 -29.10 -7.02
N ASP A 56 -26.00 -29.52 -6.72
CA ASP A 56 -27.14 -28.62 -6.53
C ASP A 56 -26.92 -27.62 -5.36
N GLY A 57 -26.03 -27.96 -4.42
CA GLY A 57 -25.58 -27.07 -3.35
C GLY A 57 -24.27 -26.32 -3.64
N PHE A 58 -23.60 -26.63 -4.75
CA PHE A 58 -22.32 -26.04 -5.10
C PHE A 58 -22.51 -24.58 -5.52
N ARG A 59 -21.88 -23.68 -4.77
CA ARG A 59 -21.92 -22.25 -5.08
C ARG A 59 -20.68 -21.87 -5.87
N VAL A 60 -20.90 -21.36 -7.07
CA VAL A 60 -19.85 -20.80 -7.89
C VAL A 60 -19.42 -19.47 -7.26
N GLY A 61 -18.23 -19.45 -6.67
CA GLY A 61 -17.68 -18.24 -6.06
C GLY A 61 -16.59 -18.52 -5.02
N ALA A 62 -15.85 -17.46 -4.69
CA ALA A 62 -14.88 -17.53 -3.60
C ALA A 62 -15.61 -17.73 -2.25
N ALA A 63 -15.04 -18.53 -1.35
CA ALA A 63 -15.59 -18.77 -0.01
C ALA A 63 -15.93 -17.48 0.75
N SER A 64 -15.14 -16.41 0.59
CA SER A 64 -15.41 -15.10 1.20
C SER A 64 -16.68 -14.43 0.67
N THR A 65 -17.05 -14.66 -0.60
CA THR A 65 -18.33 -14.23 -1.17
C THR A 65 -19.48 -14.98 -0.52
N HIS A 66 -19.36 -16.30 -0.32
CA HIS A 66 -20.39 -17.11 0.32
C HIS A 66 -20.60 -16.70 1.78
N THR A 67 -19.52 -16.58 2.56
CA THR A 67 -19.60 -16.09 3.95
C THR A 67 -20.25 -14.71 4.04
N ARG A 68 -19.98 -13.82 3.08
CA ARG A 68 -20.63 -12.50 3.01
C ARG A 68 -22.12 -12.62 2.69
N GLN A 69 -22.50 -13.46 1.72
CA GLN A 69 -23.90 -13.68 1.34
C GLN A 69 -24.70 -14.27 2.50
N GLU A 70 -24.14 -15.26 3.20
CA GLU A 70 -24.75 -15.89 4.37
C GLU A 70 -24.93 -14.91 5.53
N ARG A 71 -23.90 -14.09 5.81
CA ARG A 71 -24.02 -13.03 6.81
C ARG A 71 -25.16 -12.08 6.48
N HIS A 72 -25.26 -11.62 5.22
CA HIS A 72 -26.33 -10.72 4.80
C HIS A 72 -27.71 -11.37 4.83
N LEU A 73 -27.81 -12.68 4.55
CA LEU A 73 -29.05 -13.45 4.73
C LEU A 73 -29.51 -13.45 6.19
N GLY A 74 -28.59 -13.74 7.12
CA GLY A 74 -28.90 -13.68 8.56
C GLY A 74 -29.38 -12.30 9.02
N GLU A 75 -28.73 -11.23 8.54
CA GLU A 75 -29.15 -9.83 8.77
C GLU A 75 -30.56 -9.57 8.19
N TYR A 76 -30.85 -10.08 6.98
CA TYR A 76 -32.15 -9.92 6.32
C TYR A 76 -33.28 -10.63 7.05
N ARG A 77 -33.09 -11.91 7.41
CA ARG A 77 -34.06 -12.68 8.20
C ARG A 77 -34.37 -12.00 9.53
N THR A 78 -33.34 -11.55 10.24
CA THR A 78 -33.50 -10.80 11.49
C THR A 78 -34.35 -9.55 11.29
N THR A 79 -34.11 -8.81 10.21
CA THR A 79 -34.86 -7.58 9.92
C THR A 79 -36.31 -7.87 9.52
N CYS A 80 -36.57 -8.96 8.78
CA CYS A 80 -37.93 -9.41 8.47
C CYS A 80 -38.69 -9.80 9.74
N ILE A 81 -38.09 -10.54 10.66
CA ILE A 81 -38.71 -10.89 11.95
C ILE A 81 -39.16 -9.63 12.70
N LEU A 82 -38.28 -8.62 12.79
CA LEU A 82 -38.62 -7.34 13.42
C LEU A 82 -39.77 -6.62 12.71
N HIS A 83 -39.82 -6.70 11.37
CA HIS A 83 -40.92 -6.16 10.58
C HIS A 83 -42.25 -6.84 10.91
N PHE A 84 -42.27 -8.17 10.94
CA PHE A 84 -43.46 -8.96 11.26
C PHE A 84 -43.94 -8.71 12.69
N ILE A 85 -43.02 -8.65 13.66
CA ILE A 85 -43.36 -8.31 15.05
C ILE A 85 -44.00 -6.92 15.13
N LYS A 86 -43.38 -5.91 14.50
CA LYS A 86 -43.90 -4.54 14.49
C LYS A 86 -45.31 -4.44 13.91
N ASN A 87 -45.61 -5.26 12.89
CA ASN A 87 -46.92 -5.27 12.22
C ASN A 87 -47.92 -6.25 12.84
N GLY A 88 -47.64 -6.83 14.01
CA GLY A 88 -48.54 -7.78 14.67
C GLY A 88 -48.63 -9.16 14.01
N ARG A 89 -47.77 -9.45 13.01
CA ARG A 89 -47.72 -10.70 12.23
C ARG A 89 -46.79 -11.76 12.83
N HIS A 90 -46.38 -11.61 14.09
CA HIS A 90 -45.46 -12.55 14.74
C HIS A 90 -46.04 -13.97 14.87
N GLY A 91 -47.37 -14.12 14.88
CA GLY A 91 -48.04 -15.43 14.86
C GLY A 91 -47.84 -16.23 13.58
N GLU A 92 -47.41 -15.60 12.49
CA GLU A 92 -47.06 -16.28 11.24
C GLU A 92 -45.67 -16.93 11.32
N LEU A 93 -44.81 -16.46 12.22
CA LEU A 93 -43.45 -16.97 12.37
C LEU A 93 -43.46 -18.30 13.14
N LYS A 94 -42.72 -19.29 12.63
CA LYS A 94 -42.51 -20.56 13.34
C LYS A 94 -41.49 -20.35 14.47
N ILE A 95 -41.97 -20.53 15.71
CA ILE A 95 -41.30 -20.13 16.97
C ILE A 95 -40.02 -20.95 17.27
N LYS A 96 -39.90 -22.18 16.76
CA LYS A 96 -38.81 -23.09 17.16
C LYS A 96 -37.42 -22.60 16.72
N ASN A 97 -37.33 -21.86 15.62
CA ASN A 97 -36.12 -21.15 15.22
C ASN A 97 -36.49 -19.96 14.34
N ASN A 98 -36.67 -18.78 14.93
CA ASN A 98 -37.19 -17.62 14.19
C ASN A 98 -36.34 -17.24 12.95
N GLN A 99 -35.05 -17.60 12.91
CA GLN A 99 -34.15 -17.37 11.76
C GLN A 99 -33.94 -18.62 10.88
N GLY A 100 -34.62 -19.71 11.18
CA GLY A 100 -34.50 -20.97 10.47
C GLY A 100 -35.13 -20.95 9.07
N PRO A 101 -34.72 -21.88 8.19
CA PRO A 101 -35.20 -21.95 6.81
C PRO A 101 -36.72 -22.20 6.70
N GLU A 102 -37.37 -22.67 7.77
CA GLU A 102 -38.81 -22.90 7.81
C GLU A 102 -39.67 -21.64 7.63
N ASN A 103 -39.07 -20.46 7.85
CA ASN A 103 -39.68 -19.15 7.66
C ASN A 103 -39.24 -18.48 6.34
N ASP A 104 -38.35 -19.09 5.55
CA ASP A 104 -37.90 -18.52 4.27
C ASP A 104 -39.03 -18.22 3.29
N PRO A 105 -40.11 -19.03 3.18
CA PRO A 105 -41.26 -18.67 2.34
C PRO A 105 -41.96 -17.37 2.76
N LEU A 106 -41.84 -16.95 4.02
CA LEU A 106 -42.36 -15.66 4.52
C LEU A 106 -41.38 -14.51 4.22
N PHE A 107 -40.08 -14.79 4.25
CA PHE A 107 -39.03 -13.79 4.00
C PHE A 107 -38.77 -13.56 2.50
N PHE A 108 -39.06 -14.56 1.67
CA PHE A 108 -38.96 -14.58 0.23
C PHE A 108 -40.31 -14.98 -0.39
N PRO A 109 -41.37 -14.16 -0.20
CA PRO A 109 -42.69 -14.49 -0.71
C PRO A 109 -42.69 -14.49 -2.25
N ASP A 110 -43.46 -15.40 -2.84
CA ASP A 110 -43.69 -15.40 -4.30
C ASP A 110 -44.42 -14.12 -4.77
N ASP A 111 -45.16 -13.45 -3.86
CA ASP A 111 -45.68 -12.10 -4.08
C ASP A 111 -44.55 -11.07 -4.09
N ARG A 112 -44.26 -10.56 -5.29
CA ARG A 112 -43.20 -9.59 -5.54
C ARG A 112 -43.42 -8.27 -4.80
N GLU A 113 -44.64 -7.81 -4.63
CA GLU A 113 -44.89 -6.54 -3.94
C GLU A 113 -44.51 -6.63 -2.47
N GLU A 114 -44.87 -7.73 -1.82
CA GLU A 114 -44.50 -8.00 -0.44
C GLU A 114 -42.99 -8.16 -0.31
N PHE A 115 -42.34 -8.90 -1.21
CA PHE A 115 -40.89 -9.00 -1.24
C PHE A 115 -40.22 -7.62 -1.37
N TRP A 116 -40.72 -6.74 -2.24
CA TRP A 116 -40.23 -5.37 -2.38
C TRP A 116 -40.42 -4.52 -1.14
N LYS A 117 -41.51 -4.70 -0.39
CA LYS A 117 -41.70 -4.02 0.91
C LYS A 117 -40.65 -4.49 1.92
N LEU A 118 -40.45 -5.80 2.06
CA LEU A 118 -39.47 -6.37 2.99
C LEU A 118 -38.04 -5.96 2.64
N LEU A 119 -37.67 -6.02 1.36
CA LEU A 119 -36.33 -5.64 0.92
C LEU A 119 -36.06 -4.14 1.09
N ARG A 120 -37.01 -3.26 0.75
CA ARG A 120 -36.87 -1.81 0.98
C ARG A 120 -36.75 -1.51 2.47
N PHE A 121 -37.54 -2.18 3.32
CA PHE A 121 -37.43 -2.07 4.77
C PHE A 121 -36.04 -2.51 5.24
N TYR A 122 -35.52 -3.64 4.77
CA TYR A 122 -34.19 -4.12 5.10
C TYR A 122 -33.07 -3.14 4.69
N LEU A 123 -33.06 -2.66 3.45
CA LEU A 123 -32.01 -1.74 2.98
C LEU A 123 -32.02 -0.41 3.75
N THR A 124 -33.21 0.12 4.03
CA THR A 124 -33.41 1.34 4.83
C THR A 124 -32.94 1.11 6.28
N TRP A 125 -33.27 -0.04 6.87
CA TRP A 125 -32.83 -0.41 8.21
C TRP A 125 -31.31 -0.57 8.28
N MET A 126 -30.69 -1.23 7.30
CA MET A 126 -29.23 -1.41 7.24
C MET A 126 -28.50 -0.08 7.05
N ALA A 127 -29.03 0.85 6.26
CA ALA A 127 -28.44 2.18 6.12
C ALA A 127 -28.35 2.94 7.46
N LYS A 128 -29.33 2.72 8.35
CA LYS A 128 -29.35 3.29 9.70
C LYS A 128 -28.40 2.58 10.68
N GLN A 129 -28.33 1.25 10.62
CA GLN A 129 -27.69 0.42 11.67
C GLN A 129 -26.24 0.03 11.37
N VAL A 130 -25.86 -0.07 10.10
CA VAL A 130 -24.55 -0.61 9.72
C VAL A 130 -23.45 0.40 10.01
N SER A 131 -22.50 0.01 10.86
CA SER A 131 -21.30 0.80 11.08
C SER A 131 -20.44 0.92 9.81
N PRO A 132 -19.79 2.06 9.59
CA PRO A 132 -18.84 2.23 8.49
C PRO A 132 -17.71 1.22 8.56
N ARG A 133 -17.29 0.69 7.40
CA ARG A 133 -16.17 -0.26 7.31
C ARG A 133 -14.81 0.42 7.53
N SER A 134 -14.67 1.67 7.11
CA SER A 134 -13.45 2.46 7.33
C SER A 134 -13.60 3.28 8.60
N SER A 135 -12.54 3.34 9.40
CA SER A 135 -12.47 4.24 10.55
C SER A 135 -12.52 5.73 10.17
N THR A 136 -12.34 6.05 8.88
CA THR A 136 -12.41 7.43 8.37
C THR A 136 -13.82 7.87 8.00
N ASP A 137 -14.73 6.92 7.78
CA ASP A 137 -16.11 7.25 7.42
C ASP A 137 -16.92 7.28 8.71
N THR A 138 -17.81 8.27 8.87
CA THR A 138 -18.76 8.34 10.01
C THR A 138 -20.05 7.58 9.73
N ARG A 139 -20.33 7.28 8.46
CA ARG A 139 -21.55 6.65 7.96
C ARG A 139 -21.21 5.53 6.97
N PRO A 140 -22.06 4.49 6.85
CA PRO A 140 -21.86 3.45 5.85
C PRO A 140 -21.86 4.06 4.44
N ARG A 141 -21.16 3.42 3.52
CA ARG A 141 -21.16 3.80 2.11
C ARG A 141 -22.32 3.19 1.36
N LEU A 142 -22.79 3.86 0.31
CA LEU A 142 -23.84 3.33 -0.56
C LEU A 142 -23.46 1.96 -1.15
N ALA A 143 -22.19 1.77 -1.53
CA ALA A 143 -21.67 0.49 -2.00
C ALA A 143 -21.82 -0.64 -0.97
N THR A 144 -21.72 -0.35 0.34
CA THR A 144 -21.89 -1.34 1.41
C THR A 144 -23.34 -1.81 1.51
N ILE A 145 -24.31 -0.91 1.31
CA ILE A 145 -25.73 -1.25 1.29
C ILE A 145 -26.11 -1.95 -0.02
N THR A 146 -25.55 -1.49 -1.13
CA THR A 146 -25.73 -2.11 -2.46
C THR A 146 -25.22 -3.56 -2.50
N ASN A 147 -24.10 -3.87 -1.83
CA ASN A 147 -23.61 -5.24 -1.69
C ASN A 147 -24.61 -6.16 -0.95
N ARG A 148 -25.40 -5.62 -0.02
CA ARG A 148 -26.45 -6.38 0.66
C ARG A 148 -27.59 -6.67 -0.30
N ARG A 149 -28.04 -5.68 -1.08
CA ARG A 149 -29.00 -5.87 -2.17
C ARG A 149 -28.59 -7.03 -3.08
N TRP A 150 -27.33 -7.05 -3.55
CA TRP A 150 -26.83 -8.13 -4.42
C TRP A 150 -26.73 -9.48 -3.72
N SER A 151 -26.45 -9.50 -2.43
CA SER A 151 -26.46 -10.74 -1.65
C SER A 151 -27.86 -11.30 -1.53
N ILE A 152 -28.87 -10.44 -1.35
CA ILE A 152 -30.27 -10.87 -1.32
C ILE A 152 -30.75 -11.31 -2.70
N LEU A 153 -30.31 -10.66 -3.79
CA LEU A 153 -30.60 -11.15 -5.15
C LEU A 153 -30.15 -12.60 -5.34
N HIS A 154 -28.95 -12.95 -4.88
CA HIS A 154 -28.48 -14.34 -4.91
C HIS A 154 -29.47 -15.27 -4.18
N TRP A 155 -29.89 -14.92 -2.97
CA TRP A 155 -30.82 -15.74 -2.19
C TRP A 155 -32.25 -15.78 -2.75
N THR A 156 -32.71 -14.74 -3.46
CA THR A 156 -34.00 -14.81 -4.15
C THR A 156 -34.01 -15.90 -5.21
N ARG A 157 -32.88 -16.13 -5.90
CA ARG A 157 -32.77 -17.23 -6.88
C ARG A 157 -32.81 -18.60 -6.24
N VAL A 158 -32.43 -18.70 -4.97
CA VAL A 158 -32.44 -19.96 -4.21
C VAL A 158 -33.82 -20.23 -3.62
N TYR A 159 -34.49 -19.22 -3.08
CA TYR A 159 -35.71 -19.41 -2.28
C TYR A 159 -37.03 -19.06 -2.98
N MET A 160 -37.01 -18.25 -4.04
CA MET A 160 -38.23 -17.88 -4.78
C MET A 160 -38.40 -18.75 -6.02
N LYS A 161 -39.65 -19.10 -6.35
CA LYS A 161 -39.95 -19.83 -7.61
C LYS A 161 -39.73 -18.96 -8.84
N SER A 162 -40.06 -17.66 -8.74
CA SER A 162 -39.91 -16.69 -9.82
C SER A 162 -39.05 -15.51 -9.35
N PRO A 163 -37.72 -15.69 -9.26
CA PRO A 163 -36.84 -14.64 -8.78
C PRO A 163 -36.89 -13.42 -9.71
N PRO A 164 -36.82 -12.20 -9.16
CA PRO A 164 -36.75 -11.02 -9.98
C PRO A 164 -35.42 -10.95 -10.74
N ASN A 165 -35.46 -10.41 -11.95
CA ASN A 165 -34.24 -10.09 -12.67
C ASN A 165 -33.52 -8.88 -12.04
N PHE A 166 -32.25 -8.71 -12.40
CA PHE A 166 -31.38 -7.66 -11.88
C PHE A 166 -31.96 -6.24 -12.05
N ARG A 167 -32.46 -5.91 -13.26
CA ARG A 167 -32.99 -4.58 -13.59
C ARG A 167 -34.23 -4.27 -12.74
N SER A 168 -35.15 -5.23 -12.60
CA SER A 168 -36.35 -5.10 -11.78
C SER A 168 -36.00 -4.85 -10.32
N LEU A 169 -35.05 -5.62 -9.77
CA LEU A 169 -34.58 -5.42 -8.39
C LEU A 169 -34.02 -4.01 -8.18
N GLN A 170 -33.19 -3.54 -9.11
CA GLN A 170 -32.58 -2.22 -9.03
C GLN A 170 -33.65 -1.12 -9.06
N ALA A 171 -34.56 -1.16 -10.03
CA ALA A 171 -35.64 -0.17 -10.16
C ALA A 171 -36.47 -0.05 -8.87
N HIS A 172 -36.88 -1.17 -8.27
CA HIS A 172 -37.74 -1.18 -7.08
C HIS A 172 -37.01 -0.84 -5.77
N THR A 173 -35.68 -0.95 -5.73
CA THR A 173 -34.89 -0.67 -4.52
C THR A 173 -34.16 0.66 -4.55
N ASN A 174 -33.95 1.26 -5.72
CA ASN A 174 -33.25 2.54 -5.87
C ASN A 174 -33.92 3.64 -5.05
N ALA A 175 -35.25 3.76 -5.10
CA ALA A 175 -35.98 4.75 -4.30
C ALA A 175 -35.67 4.64 -2.79
N ALA A 176 -35.59 3.42 -2.25
CA ALA A 176 -35.24 3.20 -0.85
C ALA A 176 -33.76 3.52 -0.55
N LEU A 177 -32.85 3.27 -1.50
CA LEU A 177 -31.44 3.62 -1.36
C LEU A 177 -31.24 5.14 -1.39
N TYR A 178 -31.87 5.85 -2.32
CA TYR A 178 -31.80 7.32 -2.38
C TYR A 178 -32.46 7.96 -1.16
N PHE A 179 -33.62 7.46 -0.75
CA PHE A 179 -34.23 7.87 0.53
C PHE A 179 -33.30 7.63 1.71
N ALA A 180 -32.59 6.49 1.75
CA ALA A 180 -31.64 6.22 2.82
C ALA A 180 -30.41 7.13 2.78
N VAL A 181 -29.94 7.51 1.58
CA VAL A 181 -28.87 8.50 1.41
C VAL A 181 -29.27 9.83 2.00
N ASP A 182 -30.41 10.36 1.59
CA ASP A 182 -30.95 11.62 2.08
C ASP A 182 -31.22 11.57 3.60
N LYS A 183 -31.96 10.56 4.05
CA LYS A 183 -32.45 10.50 5.44
C LYS A 183 -31.38 10.17 6.47
N PHE A 184 -30.40 9.33 6.13
CA PHE A 184 -29.39 8.84 7.08
C PHE A 184 -27.97 9.34 6.80
N GLY A 185 -27.78 10.15 5.75
CA GLY A 185 -26.47 10.65 5.35
C GLY A 185 -25.52 9.53 4.92
N VAL A 186 -26.02 8.52 4.19
CA VAL A 186 -25.17 7.45 3.65
C VAL A 186 -24.11 8.08 2.75
N ASN A 187 -22.84 7.74 2.96
CA ASN A 187 -21.76 8.33 2.18
C ASN A 187 -21.83 7.85 0.73
N VAL A 188 -22.11 8.79 -0.18
CA VAL A 188 -22.11 8.60 -1.64
C VAL A 188 -20.79 8.98 -2.29
N ASP A 189 -19.96 9.75 -1.59
CA ASP A 189 -18.70 10.25 -2.10
C ASP A 189 -17.81 9.11 -2.57
N ARG A 190 -17.40 9.17 -3.83
CA ARG A 190 -16.37 8.27 -4.33
C ARG A 190 -15.09 8.57 -3.58
N ARG A 191 -14.44 7.55 -3.02
CA ARG A 191 -13.09 7.75 -2.50
C ARG A 191 -12.20 8.13 -3.66
N GLU A 192 -11.56 9.28 -3.54
CA GLU A 192 -10.38 9.61 -4.34
C GLU A 192 -9.41 8.44 -4.29
N LYS A 193 -9.14 7.86 -5.46
CA LYS A 193 -8.17 6.78 -5.61
C LYS A 193 -6.86 7.45 -6.01
N PRO A 194 -5.78 7.31 -5.22
CA PRO A 194 -4.47 7.85 -5.63
C PRO A 194 -3.94 7.06 -6.83
N PHE A 195 -3.24 7.75 -7.72
CA PHE A 195 -2.47 7.21 -8.83
C PHE A 195 -1.04 7.72 -8.62
N PHE A 196 -0.11 6.81 -8.32
CA PHE A 196 1.29 7.18 -8.10
C PHE A 196 2.09 6.73 -9.32
N GLY A 197 2.73 7.68 -9.99
CA GLY A 197 3.62 7.45 -11.12
C GLY A 197 5.08 7.62 -10.76
N ARG A 198 5.89 7.87 -11.80
CA ARG A 198 7.34 8.09 -11.73
C ARG A 198 7.70 9.16 -10.71
N HIS A 199 7.09 10.33 -10.83
CA HIS A 199 7.36 11.48 -9.99
C HIS A 199 6.96 11.22 -8.52
N GLU A 200 5.77 10.68 -8.27
CA GLU A 200 5.37 10.29 -6.91
C GLU A 200 6.32 9.30 -6.28
N LEU A 201 6.81 8.32 -7.05
CA LEU A 201 7.74 7.33 -6.55
C LEU A 201 9.10 7.95 -6.19
N ARG A 202 9.66 8.82 -7.03
CA ARG A 202 10.91 9.55 -6.74
C ARG A 202 10.80 10.31 -5.42
N TYR A 203 9.75 11.11 -5.28
CA TYR A 203 9.52 11.88 -4.07
C TYR A 203 9.34 11.01 -2.82
N LEU A 204 8.59 9.91 -2.94
CA LEU A 204 8.41 8.97 -1.83
C LEU A 204 9.71 8.29 -1.40
N ILE A 205 10.59 7.98 -2.35
CA ILE A 205 11.91 7.40 -2.09
C ILE A 205 12.79 8.42 -1.35
N ASP A 206 12.94 9.63 -1.88
CA ASP A 206 13.74 10.68 -1.24
C ASP A 206 13.24 10.97 0.18
N HIS A 207 11.92 11.17 0.32
CA HIS A 207 11.30 11.40 1.62
C HIS A 207 11.52 10.23 2.59
N ASP A 208 11.44 8.98 2.14
CA ASP A 208 11.69 7.84 3.03
C ASP A 208 13.17 7.73 3.42
N LEU A 209 14.10 7.94 2.49
CA LEU A 209 15.54 7.92 2.75
C LEU A 209 15.95 9.00 3.77
N GLU A 210 15.36 10.20 3.69
CA GLU A 210 15.60 11.28 4.66
C GLU A 210 15.10 10.97 6.08
N ASN A 211 14.06 10.14 6.20
CA ASN A 211 13.33 9.92 7.44
C ASN A 211 13.46 8.50 8.00
N THR A 212 14.17 7.61 7.32
CA THR A 212 14.35 6.23 7.74
C THR A 212 15.69 6.03 8.42
N ASN A 213 15.68 5.29 9.53
CA ASN A 213 16.91 4.88 10.22
C ASN A 213 17.37 3.47 9.79
N ALA A 214 16.56 2.77 9.00
CA ALA A 214 16.79 1.40 8.59
C ALA A 214 16.82 1.32 7.07
N PHE A 215 17.99 1.62 6.50
CA PHE A 215 18.20 1.70 5.07
C PHE A 215 17.81 0.39 4.37
N ASP A 216 18.24 -0.77 4.89
CA ASP A 216 17.93 -2.07 4.28
C ASP A 216 16.43 -2.38 4.19
N VAL A 217 15.69 -1.95 5.22
CA VAL A 217 14.24 -2.10 5.24
C VAL A 217 13.61 -1.17 4.21
N ALA A 218 14.03 0.10 4.18
CA ALA A 218 13.55 1.07 3.21
C ALA A 218 13.85 0.63 1.78
N GLU A 219 15.07 0.18 1.50
CA GLU A 219 15.48 -0.26 0.18
C GLU A 219 14.71 -1.50 -0.29
N SER A 220 14.50 -2.46 0.61
CA SER A 220 13.64 -3.61 0.31
C SER A 220 12.21 -3.16 -0.04
N HIS A 221 11.70 -2.07 0.53
CA HIS A 221 10.39 -1.53 0.19
C HIS A 221 10.43 -0.70 -1.10
N HIS A 222 11.49 0.07 -1.38
CA HIS A 222 11.64 0.85 -2.61
C HIS A 222 11.76 -0.04 -3.85
N ALA A 223 12.50 -1.15 -3.76
CA ALA A 223 12.53 -2.19 -4.79
C ALA A 223 11.13 -2.79 -5.04
N VAL A 224 10.31 -2.95 -3.99
CA VAL A 224 8.93 -3.41 -4.14
C VAL A 224 8.03 -2.35 -4.76
N TRP A 225 8.24 -1.07 -4.45
CA TRP A 225 7.46 0.03 -5.03
C TRP A 225 7.75 0.21 -6.53
N THR A 226 9.03 0.13 -6.92
CA THR A 226 9.46 0.14 -8.33
C THR A 226 8.89 -1.06 -9.09
N LEU A 227 8.95 -2.27 -8.54
CA LEU A 227 8.27 -3.45 -9.12
C LEU A 227 6.76 -3.24 -9.28
N ALA A 228 6.08 -2.63 -8.31
CA ALA A 228 4.64 -2.41 -8.42
C ALA A 228 4.26 -1.30 -9.41
N LEU A 229 5.12 -0.30 -9.61
CA LEU A 229 4.96 0.73 -10.63
C LEU A 229 5.16 0.13 -12.03
N VAL A 230 6.23 -0.64 -12.22
CA VAL A 230 6.58 -1.20 -13.54
C VAL A 230 5.67 -2.38 -13.90
N CYS A 231 5.49 -3.35 -13.00
CA CYS A 231 4.78 -4.60 -13.31
C CYS A 231 3.26 -4.51 -13.02
N GLY A 232 2.78 -3.44 -12.39
CA GLY A 232 1.37 -3.31 -12.03
C GLY A 232 0.84 -4.42 -11.11
N VAL A 233 1.70 -5.15 -10.40
CA VAL A 233 1.30 -6.33 -9.61
C VAL A 233 0.63 -5.97 -8.28
N ARG A 234 -0.12 -6.93 -7.72
CA ARG A 234 -0.72 -6.78 -6.39
C ARG A 234 0.31 -7.10 -5.30
N PRO A 235 0.18 -6.53 -4.08
CA PRO A 235 1.06 -6.87 -2.96
C PRO A 235 1.15 -8.36 -2.65
N GLY A 236 0.05 -9.11 -2.87
CA GLY A 236 -0.01 -10.55 -2.64
C GLY A 236 0.72 -11.41 -3.67
N ALA A 237 1.15 -10.84 -4.79
CA ALA A 237 2.02 -11.53 -5.75
C ALA A 237 3.50 -11.43 -5.33
N ILE A 238 3.83 -10.44 -4.49
CA ILE A 238 5.19 -10.18 -4.01
C ILE A 238 5.39 -10.76 -2.60
N GLY A 239 4.51 -10.38 -1.67
CA GLY A 239 4.57 -10.80 -0.27
C GLY A 239 3.46 -11.79 0.09
N TRP A 240 3.67 -12.55 1.16
CA TRP A 240 2.71 -13.57 1.58
C TRP A 240 1.41 -12.98 2.14
N SER A 241 0.33 -13.74 2.06
CA SER A 241 -0.98 -13.34 2.58
C SER A 241 -1.52 -14.34 3.59
N THR A 242 -2.47 -13.94 4.43
CA THR A 242 -3.07 -14.80 5.47
C THR A 242 -3.61 -16.12 4.91
N HIS A 243 -4.15 -16.09 3.69
CA HIS A 243 -4.70 -17.26 3.00
C HIS A 243 -3.66 -18.08 2.24
N ARG A 244 -2.48 -17.50 1.96
CA ARG A 244 -1.42 -18.09 1.14
C ARG A 244 -0.06 -17.73 1.75
N ARG A 245 0.33 -18.45 2.81
CA ARG A 245 1.54 -18.15 3.59
C ARG A 245 2.84 -18.50 2.88
N ASN A 246 2.80 -19.47 1.97
CA ASN A 246 3.97 -19.96 1.23
C ASN A 246 4.12 -19.30 -0.15
N ASN A 247 3.19 -18.41 -0.50
CA ASN A 247 3.11 -17.77 -1.80
C ASN A 247 3.68 -16.36 -1.66
N TYR A 248 4.91 -16.19 -2.13
CA TYR A 248 5.66 -14.94 -2.14
C TYR A 248 6.75 -15.08 -3.19
N LEU A 249 7.29 -13.94 -3.63
CA LEU A 249 8.33 -13.89 -4.65
C LEU A 249 9.68 -14.36 -4.07
N ARG A 250 10.32 -15.29 -4.76
CA ARG A 250 11.58 -15.94 -4.39
C ARG A 250 12.67 -15.59 -5.40
N TRP A 251 13.92 -15.88 -5.04
CA TRP A 251 15.04 -15.64 -5.95
C TRP A 251 15.02 -16.52 -7.20
N LYS A 252 14.42 -17.71 -7.15
CA LYS A 252 14.24 -18.56 -8.35
C LYS A 252 13.25 -17.99 -9.36
N ASP A 253 12.41 -17.04 -8.95
CA ASP A 253 11.35 -16.49 -9.78
C ASP A 253 11.85 -15.29 -10.62
N ILE A 254 13.16 -15.01 -10.59
CA ILE A 254 13.79 -13.97 -11.41
C ILE A 254 14.98 -14.52 -12.20
N GLN A 255 15.22 -13.91 -13.35
CA GLN A 255 16.41 -14.12 -14.17
C GLN A 255 16.97 -12.78 -14.58
N ILE A 256 18.21 -12.48 -14.21
CA ILE A 256 18.88 -11.22 -14.55
C ILE A 256 19.90 -11.49 -15.65
N ARG A 257 19.82 -10.73 -16.74
CA ARG A 257 20.72 -10.80 -17.87
C ARG A 257 21.33 -9.44 -18.18
N ARG A 258 22.58 -9.44 -18.64
CA ARG A 258 23.18 -8.27 -19.25
C ARG A 258 22.61 -8.06 -20.63
N ASN A 259 22.42 -6.80 -20.98
CA ASN A 259 22.18 -6.41 -22.35
C ASN A 259 23.47 -6.63 -23.18
N LEU A 260 23.33 -7.22 -24.36
CA LEU A 260 24.48 -7.58 -25.21
C LEU A 260 25.14 -6.36 -25.85
N GLU A 261 24.36 -5.31 -26.12
CA GLU A 261 24.85 -4.06 -26.70
C GLU A 261 25.47 -3.14 -25.63
N PHE A 262 24.86 -3.13 -24.44
CA PHE A 262 25.30 -2.31 -23.31
C PHE A 262 25.53 -3.19 -22.07
N PRO A 263 26.75 -3.74 -21.85
CA PRO A 263 27.01 -4.74 -20.80
C PRO A 263 26.69 -4.34 -19.35
N ASN A 264 26.64 -3.03 -19.08
CA ASN A 264 26.28 -2.44 -17.78
C ASN A 264 24.78 -2.16 -17.65
N ARG A 265 23.96 -2.50 -18.65
CA ARG A 265 22.51 -2.48 -18.58
C ARG A 265 22.01 -3.89 -18.27
N PHE A 266 21.24 -4.00 -17.20
CA PHE A 266 20.74 -5.27 -16.70
C PHE A 266 19.23 -5.36 -16.92
N ASP A 267 18.82 -6.35 -17.71
CA ASP A 267 17.43 -6.69 -17.94
C ASP A 267 17.04 -7.82 -16.97
N MET A 268 15.83 -7.77 -16.42
CA MET A 268 15.34 -8.80 -15.52
C MET A 268 14.03 -9.38 -16.03
N THR A 269 13.99 -10.68 -16.24
CA THR A 269 12.73 -11.40 -16.38
C THR A 269 12.23 -11.79 -14.99
N VAL A 270 11.00 -11.42 -14.66
CA VAL A 270 10.35 -11.78 -13.40
C VAL A 270 9.10 -12.59 -13.68
N GLU A 271 8.96 -13.70 -12.95
CA GLU A 271 7.77 -14.55 -12.97
C GLU A 271 7.00 -14.34 -11.66
N PHE A 272 5.72 -14.06 -11.76
CA PHE A 272 4.81 -13.97 -10.62
C PHE A 272 3.96 -15.24 -10.58
N PRO A 273 4.42 -16.31 -9.90
CA PRO A 273 3.71 -17.59 -9.85
C PRO A 273 2.39 -17.53 -9.10
N TYR A 274 2.12 -16.44 -8.38
CA TYR A 274 0.99 -16.34 -7.47
C TYR A 274 0.11 -15.13 -7.78
N MET A 275 -0.69 -15.26 -8.84
CA MET A 275 -1.69 -14.28 -9.19
C MET A 275 -3.03 -14.56 -8.49
N LYS A 276 -3.89 -13.54 -8.41
CA LYS A 276 -5.22 -13.65 -7.79
C LYS A 276 -6.15 -14.41 -8.74
N GLY A 277 -6.63 -15.55 -8.29
CA GLY A 277 -7.51 -16.44 -9.06
C GLY A 277 -7.53 -17.82 -8.40
N PHE A 278 -8.38 -18.71 -8.90
CA PHE A 278 -8.24 -20.14 -8.59
C PHE A 278 -6.92 -20.60 -9.20
N GLN A 279 -5.99 -21.04 -8.35
CA GLN A 279 -4.77 -21.69 -8.80
C GLN A 279 -4.96 -23.13 -8.42
N ASP A 280 -4.98 -24.02 -9.42
CA ASP A 280 -4.99 -25.45 -9.15
C ASP A 280 -3.67 -25.80 -8.42
N PRO A 281 -3.73 -26.23 -7.15
CA PRO A 281 -2.53 -26.61 -6.41
C PRO A 281 -1.77 -27.75 -7.11
N SER A 282 -2.48 -28.63 -7.83
CA SER A 282 -1.89 -29.77 -8.53
C SER A 282 -1.07 -29.35 -9.75
N ALA A 283 -1.47 -28.29 -10.46
CA ALA A 283 -0.73 -27.76 -11.61
C ALA A 283 0.67 -27.24 -11.21
N LEU A 284 0.79 -26.65 -10.02
CA LEU A 284 2.07 -26.16 -9.49
C LEU A 284 3.04 -27.29 -9.09
N GLU A 285 2.52 -28.42 -8.63
CA GLU A 285 3.35 -29.57 -8.21
C GLU A 285 3.84 -30.39 -9.41
N ASN A 286 3.04 -30.45 -10.47
CA ASN A 286 3.34 -31.25 -11.66
C ASN A 286 4.24 -30.55 -12.69
N GLY A 287 4.62 -29.28 -12.45
CA GLY A 287 5.52 -28.54 -13.34
C GLY A 287 4.97 -28.27 -14.74
N HIS A 288 3.66 -28.44 -14.95
CA HIS A 288 3.00 -27.94 -16.14
C HIS A 288 3.02 -26.41 -16.11
N ASP A 289 3.18 -25.77 -17.28
CA ASP A 289 3.00 -24.33 -17.42
C ASP A 289 1.64 -23.96 -16.83
N VAL A 290 1.67 -23.42 -15.61
CA VAL A 290 0.47 -23.14 -14.86
C VAL A 290 -0.20 -21.96 -15.56
N GLU A 291 -1.30 -22.21 -16.26
CA GLU A 291 -2.21 -21.15 -16.72
C GLU A 291 -2.51 -20.23 -15.53
N GLY A 292 -1.75 -19.12 -15.38
CA GLY A 292 -1.76 -18.34 -14.14
C GLY A 292 -0.45 -17.64 -13.75
N THR A 293 0.69 -17.97 -14.34
CA THR A 293 1.96 -17.23 -14.15
C THR A 293 1.95 -15.94 -14.98
N LEU A 294 2.21 -14.80 -14.35
CA LEU A 294 2.51 -13.56 -15.09
C LEU A 294 4.02 -13.43 -15.23
N ARG A 295 4.53 -13.51 -16.46
CA ARG A 295 5.95 -13.31 -16.77
C ARG A 295 6.14 -11.97 -17.47
N LEU A 296 7.08 -11.17 -17.00
CA LEU A 296 7.40 -9.85 -17.56
C LEU A 296 8.91 -9.68 -17.68
N THR A 297 9.34 -9.06 -18.78
CA THR A 297 10.74 -8.67 -18.98
C THR A 297 10.88 -7.17 -18.69
N LEU A 298 11.67 -6.85 -17.68
CA LEU A 298 11.94 -5.49 -17.24
C LEU A 298 13.28 -5.06 -17.83
N ARG A 299 13.23 -4.25 -18.88
CA ARG A 299 14.45 -3.70 -19.48
C ARG A 299 15.07 -2.62 -18.61
N ALA A 300 16.38 -2.44 -18.71
CA ALA A 300 17.05 -1.32 -18.07
C ALA A 300 16.54 0.03 -18.63
N PRO A 301 16.36 1.06 -17.78
CA PRO A 301 15.98 2.38 -18.27
C PRO A 301 17.01 2.93 -19.24
N THR A 302 16.55 3.68 -20.24
CA THR A 302 17.43 4.34 -21.20
C THR A 302 18.00 5.64 -20.64
N ASN A 303 17.20 6.35 -19.83
CA ASN A 303 17.61 7.58 -19.18
C ASN A 303 18.35 7.26 -17.85
N PRO A 304 19.59 7.76 -17.64
CA PRO A 304 20.32 7.55 -16.39
C PRO A 304 19.57 8.04 -15.13
N ASP A 305 18.72 9.06 -15.23
CA ASP A 305 17.93 9.58 -14.10
C ASP A 305 16.90 8.59 -13.57
N ASN A 306 16.54 7.64 -14.42
CA ASN A 306 15.60 6.59 -14.11
C ASN A 306 16.28 5.35 -13.50
N ILE A 307 17.61 5.32 -13.36
CA ILE A 307 18.33 4.22 -12.69
C ILE A 307 17.80 4.02 -11.27
N LEU A 308 17.54 5.10 -10.53
CA LEU A 308 16.97 5.02 -9.18
C LEU A 308 15.59 4.35 -9.16
N LEU A 309 14.85 4.35 -10.27
CA LEU A 309 13.53 3.74 -10.38
C LEU A 309 13.59 2.33 -11.00
N SER A 310 14.77 1.86 -11.39
CA SER A 310 14.95 0.53 -11.96
C SER A 310 14.78 -0.55 -10.87
N PRO A 311 13.75 -1.42 -10.98
CA PRO A 311 13.61 -2.53 -10.06
C PRO A 311 14.80 -3.50 -10.16
N THR A 312 15.34 -3.71 -11.36
CA THR A 312 16.48 -4.62 -11.60
C THR A 312 17.73 -4.17 -10.85
N VAL A 313 18.10 -2.89 -10.96
CA VAL A 313 19.32 -2.36 -10.32
C VAL A 313 19.19 -2.38 -8.80
N ARG A 314 18.02 -2.05 -8.26
CA ARG A 314 17.74 -2.16 -6.81
C ARG A 314 17.82 -3.60 -6.31
N ILE A 315 17.26 -4.55 -7.06
CA ILE A 315 17.35 -5.98 -6.73
C ILE A 315 18.79 -6.47 -6.78
N LEU A 316 19.60 -6.01 -7.74
CA LEU A 316 21.04 -6.30 -7.79
C LEU A 316 21.78 -5.76 -6.56
N ALA A 317 21.49 -4.54 -6.12
CA ALA A 317 22.07 -4.00 -4.89
C ALA A 317 21.71 -4.85 -3.66
N ILE A 318 20.43 -5.24 -3.53
CA ILE A 318 19.97 -6.15 -2.47
C ILE A 318 20.66 -7.51 -2.56
N ALA A 319 20.83 -8.04 -3.78
CA ALA A 319 21.45 -9.33 -4.02
C ALA A 319 22.93 -9.35 -3.62
N LEU A 320 23.70 -8.35 -4.07
CA LEU A 320 25.10 -8.16 -3.69
C LEU A 320 25.24 -8.01 -2.17
N LYS A 321 24.44 -7.14 -1.55
CA LYS A 321 24.49 -6.90 -0.10
C LYS A 321 24.23 -8.17 0.73
N ARG A 322 23.44 -9.09 0.21
CA ARG A 322 23.11 -10.37 0.87
C ARG A 322 24.02 -11.52 0.47
N GLY A 323 24.94 -11.32 -0.49
CA GLY A 323 25.81 -12.38 -1.00
C GLY A 323 25.06 -13.51 -1.70
N VAL A 324 23.92 -13.21 -2.36
CA VAL A 324 23.11 -14.26 -3.04
C VAL A 324 23.58 -14.54 -4.47
N LEU A 325 24.48 -13.72 -5.03
CA LEU A 325 25.02 -13.92 -6.36
C LEU A 325 26.18 -14.92 -6.30
N SER A 326 26.18 -15.90 -7.20
CA SER A 326 27.19 -16.98 -7.21
C SER A 326 28.53 -16.57 -7.82
N GLN A 327 28.51 -15.59 -8.72
CA GLN A 327 29.65 -15.18 -9.54
C GLN A 327 30.31 -13.88 -9.06
N TYR A 328 29.63 -13.11 -8.19
CA TYR A 328 29.97 -11.73 -7.91
C TYR A 328 29.89 -11.47 -6.41
N ASN A 329 31.00 -11.03 -5.81
CA ASN A 329 31.06 -10.71 -4.38
C ASN A 329 31.10 -9.21 -4.13
N THR A 330 31.68 -8.43 -5.06
CA THR A 330 31.77 -6.97 -4.95
C THR A 330 31.05 -6.26 -6.11
N LEU A 331 30.93 -4.94 -5.99
CA LEU A 331 30.40 -4.08 -7.05
C LEU A 331 31.30 -4.13 -8.29
N GLU A 332 32.60 -4.07 -8.09
CA GLU A 332 33.60 -4.08 -9.16
C GLU A 332 33.57 -5.42 -9.92
N ASP A 333 33.42 -6.54 -9.20
CA ASP A 333 33.22 -7.86 -9.80
C ASP A 333 31.97 -7.87 -10.70
N LEU A 334 30.87 -7.28 -10.22
CA LEU A 334 29.63 -7.19 -10.98
C LEU A 334 29.79 -6.30 -12.20
N LEU A 335 30.46 -5.14 -12.14
CA LEU A 335 30.57 -4.26 -13.30
C LEU A 335 31.61 -4.74 -14.32
N ALA A 336 32.70 -5.37 -13.87
CA ALA A 336 33.73 -5.94 -14.75
C ALA A 336 33.34 -7.30 -15.34
N GLY A 337 32.31 -7.95 -14.80
CA GLY A 337 31.86 -9.27 -15.22
C GLY A 337 31.38 -9.34 -16.67
N THR A 338 31.71 -10.42 -17.36
CA THR A 338 31.32 -10.67 -18.77
C THR A 338 30.22 -11.72 -18.94
N HIS A 339 29.75 -12.34 -17.85
CA HIS A 339 28.67 -13.33 -17.91
C HIS A 339 27.36 -12.67 -18.35
N VAL A 340 26.72 -13.24 -19.38
CA VAL A 340 25.43 -12.79 -19.90
C VAL A 340 24.34 -12.94 -18.84
N GLU A 341 24.37 -14.02 -18.07
CA GLU A 341 23.40 -14.27 -16.99
C GLU A 341 24.06 -14.06 -15.62
N VAL A 342 23.40 -13.27 -14.77
CA VAL A 342 23.81 -13.02 -13.39
C VAL A 342 23.14 -14.06 -12.50
N MET A 343 23.89 -15.09 -12.12
CA MET A 343 23.35 -16.30 -11.50
C MET A 343 23.17 -16.17 -9.99
N VAL A 344 21.96 -16.44 -9.50
CA VAL A 344 21.68 -16.63 -8.06
C VAL A 344 22.24 -17.96 -7.57
N SER A 345 22.91 -17.96 -6.43
CA SER A 345 23.42 -19.15 -5.75
C SER A 345 22.30 -20.14 -5.40
N LYS A 346 22.56 -21.44 -5.62
CA LYS A 346 21.56 -22.52 -5.53
C LYS A 346 20.89 -22.59 -4.15
N GLU A 347 21.60 -22.28 -3.07
CA GLU A 347 21.05 -22.25 -1.71
C GLU A 347 19.97 -21.17 -1.49
N PHE A 348 19.97 -20.07 -2.25
CA PHE A 348 19.05 -18.95 -2.07
C PHE A 348 17.82 -19.01 -2.98
N LEU A 349 17.79 -19.91 -3.96
CA LEU A 349 16.70 -20.01 -4.95
C LEU A 349 15.30 -20.10 -4.31
N ASN A 350 15.19 -20.85 -3.21
CA ASN A 350 13.93 -21.02 -2.49
C ASN A 350 13.69 -19.98 -1.38
N GLU A 351 14.65 -19.11 -1.10
CA GLU A 351 14.51 -18.07 -0.09
C GLU A 351 13.68 -16.89 -0.61
N PRO A 352 12.95 -16.20 0.28
CA PRO A 352 12.21 -15.00 -0.09
C PRO A 352 13.14 -13.88 -0.58
N MET A 353 12.76 -13.25 -1.69
CA MET A 353 13.48 -12.09 -2.21
C MET A 353 13.32 -10.88 -1.30
N PHE A 354 12.14 -10.69 -0.71
CA PHE A 354 11.85 -9.59 0.21
C PHE A 354 11.57 -10.10 1.63
N LEU A 355 12.36 -9.60 2.58
CA LEU A 355 12.33 -10.07 3.96
C LEU A 355 11.42 -9.22 4.84
N ALA A 356 10.80 -9.84 5.83
CA ALA A 356 10.03 -9.14 6.84
C ALA A 356 10.95 -8.25 7.69
N ALA A 357 10.45 -7.08 8.09
CA ALA A 357 11.15 -6.25 9.06
C ALA A 357 10.89 -6.73 10.51
N THR A 358 11.89 -6.56 11.37
CA THR A 358 11.77 -6.71 12.82
C THR A 358 10.70 -5.76 13.39
N PRO A 359 10.11 -6.07 14.57
CA PRO A 359 9.21 -5.14 15.23
C PRO A 359 9.84 -3.74 15.37
N GLY A 360 9.16 -2.71 14.84
CA GLY A 360 9.68 -1.35 14.79
C GLY A 360 10.48 -0.99 13.54
N GLY A 361 10.65 -1.93 12.60
CA GLY A 361 11.23 -1.67 11.28
C GLY A 361 12.73 -1.38 11.28
N ARG A 362 13.49 -1.88 12.26
CA ARG A 362 14.90 -1.50 12.46
C ARG A 362 15.91 -2.36 11.69
N ALA A 363 15.51 -3.56 11.32
CA ALA A 363 16.33 -4.56 10.66
C ALA A 363 15.43 -5.57 9.93
N LEU A 364 16.00 -6.31 8.98
CA LEU A 364 15.32 -7.43 8.32
C LEU A 364 15.43 -8.72 9.16
N ILE A 365 14.44 -9.58 9.07
CA ILE A 365 14.43 -10.91 9.68
C ILE A 365 14.88 -11.92 8.62
N PRO A 366 16.02 -12.61 8.81
CA PRO A 366 16.53 -13.58 7.84
C PRO A 366 15.49 -14.66 7.50
N LYS A 367 15.42 -15.01 6.21
CA LYS A 367 14.56 -16.07 5.65
C LYS A 367 13.05 -15.92 5.87
N GLN A 368 12.58 -14.86 6.55
CA GLN A 368 11.16 -14.64 6.77
C GLN A 368 10.60 -13.74 5.64
N PRO A 369 9.62 -14.21 4.84
CA PRO A 369 9.05 -13.40 3.77
C PRO A 369 8.26 -12.20 4.33
N VAL A 370 8.34 -11.07 3.64
CA VAL A 370 7.49 -9.90 3.94
C VAL A 370 6.02 -10.20 3.64
N SER A 371 5.11 -9.71 4.48
CA SER A 371 3.68 -9.89 4.23
C SER A 371 3.16 -8.82 3.26
N ALA A 372 2.18 -9.18 2.42
CA ALA A 372 1.47 -8.26 1.53
C ALA A 372 0.84 -7.07 2.28
N HIS A 373 0.41 -7.31 3.52
CA HIS A 373 -0.14 -6.27 4.39
C HIS A 373 0.95 -5.29 4.83
N SER A 374 2.11 -5.80 5.28
CA SER A 374 3.26 -4.99 5.68
C SER A 374 3.77 -4.11 4.55
N LEU A 375 3.81 -4.63 3.30
CA LEU A 375 4.16 -3.84 2.12
C LEU A 375 3.22 -2.64 1.92
N THR A 376 1.91 -2.88 2.05
CA THR A 376 0.89 -1.85 1.88
C THR A 376 0.91 -0.84 3.03
N ASP A 377 1.09 -1.31 4.26
CA ASP A 377 1.11 -0.48 5.46
C ASP A 377 2.34 0.41 5.52
N TYR A 378 3.52 -0.11 5.14
CA TYR A 378 4.75 0.66 5.09
C TYR A 378 4.62 1.84 4.10
N LEU A 379 4.19 1.56 2.86
CA LEU A 379 3.90 2.61 1.87
C LEU A 379 2.83 3.58 2.35
N GLY A 380 1.73 3.08 2.94
CA GLY A 380 0.65 3.92 3.43
C GLY A 380 1.05 4.81 4.59
N LYS A 381 2.03 4.40 5.40
CA LYS A 381 2.64 5.26 6.42
C LYS A 381 3.52 6.33 5.77
N ARG A 382 4.48 5.93 4.93
CA ARG A 382 5.41 6.88 4.27
C ARG A 382 4.70 7.89 3.38
N ALA A 383 3.66 7.49 2.67
CA ALA A 383 2.84 8.41 1.89
C ALA A 383 2.10 9.43 2.78
N LYS A 384 1.58 9.02 3.95
CA LYS A 384 0.95 9.98 4.86
C LYS A 384 1.96 10.95 5.47
N ASP A 385 3.12 10.43 5.85
CA ASP A 385 4.23 11.23 6.38
C ASP A 385 4.68 12.25 5.32
N ALA A 386 4.72 11.85 4.05
CA ALA A 386 5.01 12.69 2.88
C ALA A 386 3.85 13.62 2.45
N GLY A 387 2.76 13.67 3.21
CA GLY A 387 1.63 14.58 2.99
C GLY A 387 0.52 14.07 2.05
N PHE A 388 0.62 12.86 1.51
CA PHE A 388 -0.46 12.30 0.69
C PHE A 388 -1.65 11.89 1.55
N LYS A 389 -2.87 12.15 1.06
CA LYS A 389 -4.13 11.76 1.72
C LYS A 389 -4.20 10.25 2.01
N SER A 390 -3.75 9.44 1.05
CA SER A 390 -3.59 8.00 1.19
C SER A 390 -2.56 7.48 0.19
N GLY A 391 -1.84 6.42 0.57
CA GLY A 391 -0.96 5.68 -0.31
C GLY A 391 -1.17 4.19 -0.07
N THR A 392 -1.31 3.43 -1.14
CA THR A 392 -1.31 1.96 -1.10
C THR A 392 -0.61 1.49 -2.35
N MET A 393 -0.13 0.25 -2.36
CA MET A 393 0.51 -0.34 -3.55
C MET A 393 -0.43 -0.37 -4.77
N TYR A 394 -1.74 -0.34 -4.54
CA TYR A 394 -2.73 -0.22 -5.61
C TYR A 394 -2.68 1.14 -6.34
N ALA A 395 -2.05 2.17 -5.77
CA ALA A 395 -1.85 3.45 -6.45
C ALA A 395 -0.91 3.27 -7.65
N PHE A 396 0.20 2.55 -7.45
CA PHE A 396 1.14 2.18 -8.51
C PHE A 396 0.48 1.27 -9.54
N ARG A 397 -0.20 0.19 -9.11
CA ARG A 397 -0.92 -0.71 -10.03
C ARG A 397 -1.94 0.01 -10.92
N ARG A 398 -2.68 0.98 -10.37
CA ARG A 398 -3.63 1.77 -11.16
C ARG A 398 -2.94 2.65 -12.18
N LYS A 399 -1.87 3.35 -11.79
CA LYS A 399 -1.10 4.18 -12.72
C LYS A 399 -0.44 3.33 -13.81
N ALA A 400 0.15 2.18 -13.46
CA ALA A 400 0.70 1.22 -14.41
C ALA A 400 -0.35 0.79 -15.44
N ALA A 401 -1.55 0.39 -14.97
CA ALA A 401 -2.67 0.05 -15.84
C ALA A 401 -3.05 1.20 -16.79
N THR A 402 -3.15 2.43 -16.27
CA THR A 402 -3.47 3.60 -17.09
C THR A 402 -2.38 3.93 -18.10
N SER A 403 -1.10 3.79 -17.73
CA SER A 403 0.02 4.01 -18.66
C SER A 403 0.03 2.96 -19.77
N VAL A 404 -0.18 1.68 -19.44
CA VAL A 404 -0.29 0.61 -20.44
C VAL A 404 -1.54 0.78 -21.32
N ASP A 405 -2.67 1.25 -20.76
CA ASP A 405 -3.91 1.50 -21.54
C ASP A 405 -3.67 2.53 -22.63
N ARG A 406 -2.93 3.57 -22.27
CA ARG A 406 -2.59 4.66 -23.19
C ARG A 406 -1.56 4.26 -24.23
N ALA A 407 -0.59 3.43 -23.86
CA ALA A 407 0.49 3.01 -24.76
C ALA A 407 0.09 1.85 -25.69
N ALA A 408 -0.69 0.89 -25.19
CA ALA A 408 -0.96 -0.39 -25.86
C ALA A 408 -2.45 -0.78 -25.93
N GLY A 409 -3.36 0.03 -25.37
CA GLY A 409 -4.80 -0.21 -25.41
C GLY A 409 -5.33 -1.14 -24.32
N ARG A 410 -6.66 -1.25 -24.25
CA ARG A 410 -7.39 -1.92 -23.15
C ARG A 410 -7.12 -3.41 -23.04
N ASP A 411 -6.92 -4.10 -24.16
CA ASP A 411 -6.71 -5.55 -24.17
C ASP A 411 -5.32 -5.91 -23.62
N ALA A 412 -4.29 -5.15 -24.01
CA ALA A 412 -2.96 -5.27 -23.42
C ALA A 412 -3.00 -5.03 -21.90
N VAL A 413 -3.79 -4.06 -21.41
CA VAL A 413 -3.95 -3.84 -19.96
C VAL A 413 -4.60 -5.01 -19.25
N ARG A 414 -5.62 -5.64 -19.86
CA ARG A 414 -6.28 -6.81 -19.27
C ARG A 414 -5.29 -7.96 -19.11
N GLN A 415 -4.50 -8.21 -20.16
CA GLN A 415 -3.43 -9.21 -20.15
C GLN A 415 -2.34 -8.86 -19.12
N PHE A 416 -1.82 -7.62 -19.13
CA PHE A 416 -0.84 -7.09 -18.18
C PHE A 416 -1.29 -7.19 -16.71
N LEU A 417 -2.56 -6.88 -16.43
CA LEU A 417 -3.13 -6.99 -15.09
C LEU A 417 -3.50 -8.42 -14.70
N HIS A 418 -3.33 -9.37 -15.61
CA HIS A 418 -3.71 -10.77 -15.50
C HIS A 418 -5.20 -10.90 -15.11
N HIS A 419 -6.04 -10.16 -15.83
CA HIS A 419 -7.48 -10.29 -15.79
C HIS A 419 -7.90 -11.18 -16.95
N ALA A 420 -8.83 -12.12 -16.70
CA ALA A 420 -9.36 -12.97 -17.77
C ALA A 420 -10.03 -12.07 -18.84
N PRO A 421 -9.55 -12.05 -20.08
CA PRO A 421 -10.16 -11.28 -21.16
C PRO A 421 -11.37 -12.06 -21.69
N ASN A 422 -12.40 -12.26 -20.87
CA ASN A 422 -13.66 -12.94 -21.21
C ASN A 422 -13.52 -14.16 -22.17
N SER A 423 -12.56 -15.05 -21.86
CA SER A 423 -12.30 -16.37 -22.46
C SER A 423 -12.21 -16.42 -24.00
N LYS A 424 -11.00 -16.20 -24.53
CA LYS A 424 -10.55 -16.83 -25.77
C LYS A 424 -9.21 -17.51 -25.51
N VAL A 425 -9.23 -18.85 -25.49
CA VAL A 425 -8.08 -19.75 -25.33
C VAL A 425 -6.89 -19.35 -26.22
N TYR A 426 -7.15 -18.71 -27.36
CA TYR A 426 -6.11 -18.20 -28.24
C TYR A 426 -5.18 -17.17 -27.57
N GLU A 427 -5.74 -16.20 -26.84
CA GLU A 427 -4.96 -15.13 -26.21
C GLU A 427 -4.15 -15.65 -25.01
N SER A 428 -4.69 -16.63 -24.28
CA SER A 428 -4.01 -17.23 -23.12
C SER A 428 -2.93 -18.25 -23.50
N SER A 429 -3.11 -18.96 -24.62
CA SER A 429 -2.28 -20.11 -24.97
C SER A 429 -1.35 -19.87 -26.17
N TYR A 430 -1.58 -18.83 -26.98
CA TYR A 430 -0.81 -18.56 -28.20
C TYR A 430 -0.25 -17.12 -28.32
N GLU A 431 -0.90 -16.10 -27.74
CA GLU A 431 -0.35 -14.75 -27.74
C GLU A 431 0.71 -14.55 -26.63
N GLN A 432 1.97 -14.52 -27.03
CA GLN A 432 3.08 -14.01 -26.21
C GLN A 432 3.14 -12.47 -26.18
N VAL A 433 2.02 -11.76 -26.41
CA VAL A 433 2.02 -10.29 -26.59
C VAL A 433 2.57 -9.54 -25.36
N ASN A 434 2.38 -10.08 -24.16
CA ASN A 434 3.00 -9.51 -22.94
C ASN A 434 4.54 -9.52 -22.95
N PHE A 435 5.19 -10.36 -23.76
CA PHE A 435 6.65 -10.47 -23.79
C PHE A 435 7.33 -9.29 -24.51
N ASP A 436 6.63 -8.64 -25.44
CA ASP A 436 7.21 -7.57 -26.26
C ASP A 436 6.94 -6.16 -25.72
N LEU A 437 6.01 -6.01 -24.77
CA LEU A 437 5.70 -4.72 -24.17
C LEU A 437 6.83 -4.26 -23.24
N ASP A 438 7.47 -3.14 -23.56
CA ASP A 438 8.47 -2.52 -22.70
C ASP A 438 7.81 -1.78 -21.52
N VAL A 439 7.36 -2.57 -20.55
CA VAL A 439 6.67 -2.08 -19.36
C VAL A 439 7.53 -1.14 -18.52
N THR A 440 8.87 -1.27 -18.57
CA THR A 440 9.77 -0.34 -17.89
C THR A 440 9.73 1.02 -18.56
N ALA A 441 9.94 1.08 -19.89
CA ALA A 441 9.92 2.33 -20.62
C ALA A 441 8.55 3.03 -20.51
N ILE A 442 7.44 2.29 -20.55
CA ILE A 442 6.09 2.85 -20.37
C ILE A 442 5.88 3.40 -18.96
N ALA A 443 6.32 2.67 -17.93
CA ALA A 443 6.10 3.09 -16.53
C ALA A 443 6.99 4.28 -16.12
N LEU A 444 8.13 4.47 -16.78
CA LEU A 444 9.09 5.54 -16.54
C LEU A 444 8.95 6.71 -17.54
N ASP A 445 7.87 6.70 -18.32
CA ASP A 445 7.53 7.71 -19.32
C ASP A 445 8.68 7.94 -20.34
N GLU A 446 9.43 6.88 -20.70
CA GLU A 446 10.48 6.90 -21.73
C GLU A 446 9.93 6.60 -23.14
N VAL A 447 8.71 6.04 -23.21
CA VAL A 447 7.97 5.91 -24.48
C VAL A 447 7.19 7.21 -24.71
N GLN A 448 7.30 7.78 -25.91
CA GLN A 448 6.49 8.93 -26.30
C GLN A 448 5.01 8.53 -26.39
N ILE A 449 4.25 8.86 -25.36
CA ILE A 449 2.78 8.73 -25.35
C ILE A 449 2.22 10.07 -25.87
N PRO A 450 1.23 10.09 -26.80
CA PRO A 450 0.62 11.32 -27.29
C PRO A 450 0.24 12.28 -26.14
N GLN A 451 0.82 13.48 -26.18
CA GLN A 451 0.88 14.45 -25.08
C GLN A 451 -0.49 14.90 -24.56
N ALA A 452 -1.51 14.87 -25.44
CA ALA A 452 -2.88 15.32 -25.17
C ALA A 452 -3.58 14.62 -23.99
N VAL A 453 -3.01 13.54 -23.43
CA VAL A 453 -3.63 12.71 -22.38
C VAL A 453 -2.85 12.75 -21.05
N LEU A 454 -1.74 13.48 -20.95
CA LEU A 454 -0.89 13.50 -19.74
C LEU A 454 -1.41 14.41 -18.60
N ASN A 455 -2.47 15.20 -18.85
CA ASN A 455 -3.04 16.19 -17.91
C ASN A 455 -3.95 15.59 -16.82
N HIS A 456 -3.49 14.56 -16.08
CA HIS A 456 -4.25 14.08 -14.93
C HIS A 456 -3.52 14.37 -13.63
N ASN A 457 -3.97 15.46 -12.98
CA ASN A 457 -4.10 15.65 -11.54
C ASN A 457 -3.13 14.78 -10.73
N ALA A 458 -1.84 15.11 -10.78
CA ALA A 458 -0.85 14.43 -9.97
C ALA A 458 -1.23 14.73 -8.50
N PRO A 459 -1.73 13.75 -7.71
CA PRO A 459 -2.21 13.99 -6.35
C PRO A 459 -1.11 14.56 -5.43
N ILE A 460 0.14 14.42 -5.87
CA ILE A 460 1.33 14.99 -5.27
C ILE A 460 1.31 16.51 -5.21
N LEU A 461 0.74 17.17 -6.21
CA LEU A 461 0.71 18.63 -6.28
C LEU A 461 -0.16 19.22 -5.17
N PHE A 462 -1.17 18.47 -4.72
CA PHE A 462 -2.09 18.84 -3.65
C PHE A 462 -1.75 18.18 -2.30
N ARG A 463 -0.52 17.65 -2.13
CA ARG A 463 -0.09 17.02 -0.87
C ARG A 463 -0.09 18.04 0.27
N ALA A 464 -0.38 17.58 1.48
CA ALA A 464 -0.28 18.45 2.64
C ALA A 464 1.06 18.25 3.37
N THR A 465 2.07 19.07 3.07
CA THR A 465 3.34 19.02 3.78
C THR A 465 3.18 19.63 5.16
N LEU A 466 3.23 18.79 6.19
CA LEU A 466 3.14 19.24 7.57
C LEU A 466 4.47 19.89 7.97
N LYS A 467 4.65 21.19 7.68
CA LYS A 467 5.82 21.99 8.09
C LYS A 467 5.82 22.33 9.59
N VAL A 468 5.21 21.49 10.42
CA VAL A 468 5.14 21.72 11.87
C VAL A 468 6.41 21.14 12.49
N ASP A 469 7.15 21.97 13.22
CA ASP A 469 8.27 21.50 14.05
C ASP A 469 7.83 20.29 14.89
N HIS A 470 8.60 19.21 14.85
CA HIS A 470 8.28 17.95 15.53
C HIS A 470 8.04 18.17 17.03
N VAL A 471 8.76 19.12 17.64
CA VAL A 471 8.59 19.48 19.05
C VAL A 471 7.21 20.11 19.29
N ALA A 472 6.83 21.09 18.46
CA ALA A 472 5.52 21.73 18.54
C ALA A 472 4.36 20.74 18.26
N LEU A 473 4.54 19.83 17.29
CA LEU A 473 3.57 18.79 16.99
C LEU A 473 3.39 17.85 18.19
N GLN A 474 4.48 17.40 18.79
CA GLN A 474 4.44 16.52 19.94
C GLN A 474 3.78 17.19 21.14
N ALA A 475 4.06 18.48 21.38
CA ALA A 475 3.42 19.27 22.42
C ALA A 475 1.89 19.36 22.21
N ARG A 476 1.41 19.60 20.99
CA ARG A 476 -0.04 19.60 20.66
C ARG A 476 -0.67 18.22 20.89
N ILE A 477 0.02 17.14 20.52
CA ILE A 477 -0.45 15.78 20.75
C ILE A 477 -0.55 15.47 22.25
N ASP A 478 0.46 15.82 23.02
CA ASP A 478 0.48 15.57 24.47
C ASP A 478 -0.56 16.42 25.21
N ALA A 479 -0.78 17.67 24.78
CA ALA A 479 -1.88 18.50 25.26
C ALA A 479 -3.25 17.83 25.03
N TYR A 480 -3.50 17.36 23.80
CA TYR A 480 -4.74 16.64 23.47
C TYR A 480 -4.93 15.38 24.32
N VAL A 481 -3.87 14.60 24.53
CA VAL A 481 -3.93 13.39 25.36
C VAL A 481 -4.24 13.74 26.81
N ASN A 482 -3.57 14.76 27.37
CA ASN A 482 -3.77 15.18 28.76
C ASN A 482 -5.19 15.71 29.02
N GLU A 483 -5.81 16.33 28.02
CA GLU A 483 -7.18 16.83 28.08
C GLU A 483 -8.21 15.69 28.01
N ASN A 484 -7.95 14.65 27.20
CA ASN A 484 -8.93 13.61 26.88
C ASN A 484 -8.74 12.27 27.60
N ILE A 485 -7.62 12.07 28.31
CA ILE A 485 -7.36 10.81 29.03
C ILE A 485 -8.22 10.71 30.29
N ASP A 486 -8.84 9.56 30.53
CA ASP A 486 -9.55 9.33 31.77
C ASP A 486 -8.54 9.19 32.92
N LYS A 487 -8.48 10.22 33.77
CA LYS A 487 -7.57 10.29 34.93
C LYS A 487 -7.84 9.18 35.95
N ASN A 488 -8.98 8.50 35.87
CA ASN A 488 -9.32 7.37 36.74
C ASN A 488 -8.68 6.05 36.27
N LEU A 489 -8.20 5.97 35.01
CA LEU A 489 -7.51 4.78 34.54
C LEU A 489 -6.10 4.71 35.15
N GLY A 490 -5.83 3.60 35.83
CA GLY A 490 -4.49 3.27 36.34
C GLY A 490 -3.72 2.31 35.42
N GLY A 491 -2.39 2.37 35.49
CA GLY A 491 -1.49 1.35 34.96
C GLY A 491 -1.57 1.10 33.45
N HIS A 492 -1.76 -0.17 33.06
CA HIS A 492 -1.68 -0.61 31.65
C HIS A 492 -2.82 -0.04 30.78
N GLN A 493 -4.03 0.10 31.34
CA GLN A 493 -5.18 0.62 30.61
C GLN A 493 -4.98 2.09 30.22
N ALA A 494 -4.50 2.93 31.13
CA ALA A 494 -4.12 4.31 30.85
C ALA A 494 -3.08 4.42 29.74
N THR A 495 -2.10 3.49 29.73
CA THR A 495 -1.07 3.45 28.68
C THR A 495 -1.66 3.11 27.30
N LEU A 496 -2.59 2.15 27.24
CA LEU A 496 -3.27 1.78 25.98
C LEU A 496 -4.19 2.90 25.49
N GLU A 497 -4.93 3.54 26.40
CA GLU A 497 -5.77 4.68 26.07
C GLU A 497 -4.94 5.87 25.60
N ALA A 498 -3.86 6.23 26.30
CA ALA A 498 -2.93 7.28 25.85
C ALA A 498 -2.40 6.99 24.44
N ARG A 499 -2.03 5.75 24.12
CA ARG A 499 -1.60 5.36 22.76
C ARG A 499 -2.73 5.46 21.73
N ARG A 500 -3.98 5.25 22.13
CA ARG A 500 -5.15 5.44 21.26
C ARG A 500 -5.40 6.94 21.02
N LEU A 501 -5.37 7.75 22.08
CA LEU A 501 -5.54 9.20 22.03
C LEU A 501 -4.42 9.86 21.22
N LYS A 502 -3.15 9.49 21.40
CA LYS A 502 -2.04 9.99 20.56
C LYS A 502 -2.30 9.73 19.06
N ARG A 503 -2.79 8.55 18.71
CA ARG A 503 -3.16 8.20 17.32
C ARG A 503 -4.35 8.99 16.81
N LEU A 504 -5.31 9.34 17.68
CA LEU A 504 -6.46 10.19 17.32
C LEU A 504 -6.03 11.65 17.16
N ALA A 505 -5.25 12.19 18.11
CA ALA A 505 -4.67 13.52 18.06
C ALA A 505 -3.88 13.75 16.77
N TRP A 506 -2.97 12.82 16.45
CA TRP A 506 -2.16 12.89 15.24
C TRP A 506 -3.03 12.90 13.98
N LYS A 507 -4.08 12.07 13.91
CA LYS A 507 -5.02 12.07 12.78
C LYS A 507 -5.81 13.38 12.68
N ALA A 508 -6.26 13.93 13.81
CA ALA A 508 -7.00 15.19 13.85
C ALA A 508 -6.12 16.36 13.38
N LEU A 509 -4.88 16.45 13.88
CA LEU A 509 -3.91 17.47 13.46
C LEU A 509 -3.54 17.36 11.99
N HIS A 510 -3.37 16.14 11.45
CA HIS A 510 -3.15 15.98 10.01
C HIS A 510 -4.36 16.42 9.18
N ALA A 511 -5.58 16.12 9.63
CA ALA A 511 -6.80 16.54 8.95
C ALA A 511 -6.97 18.07 9.00
N GLU A 512 -6.68 18.70 10.13
CA GLU A 512 -6.67 20.16 10.31
C GLU A 512 -5.66 20.82 9.38
N ASN A 513 -4.42 20.33 9.33
CA ASN A 513 -3.40 20.86 8.42
C ASN A 513 -3.76 20.63 6.94
N GLN A 514 -4.36 19.49 6.60
CA GLN A 514 -4.88 19.26 5.24
C GLN A 514 -5.98 20.24 4.87
N ALA A 515 -6.90 20.53 5.78
CA ALA A 515 -7.97 21.49 5.56
C ALA A 515 -7.40 22.92 5.41
N PHE A 516 -6.53 23.33 6.32
CA PHE A 516 -5.85 24.62 6.29
C PHE A 516 -5.05 24.83 5.01
N GLN A 517 -4.33 23.80 4.58
CA GLN A 517 -3.59 23.83 3.33
C GLN A 517 -4.51 23.98 2.13
N ARG A 518 -5.60 23.22 2.06
CA ARG A 518 -6.59 23.35 0.97
C ARG A 518 -7.19 24.75 0.88
N GLU A 519 -7.37 25.41 2.00
CA GLU A 519 -7.88 26.79 2.07
C GLU A 519 -6.85 27.83 1.61
N ARG A 520 -5.56 27.59 1.86
CA ARG A 520 -4.46 28.53 1.59
C ARG A 520 -3.59 28.18 0.38
N PHE A 521 -3.88 27.09 -0.33
CA PHE A 521 -3.04 26.59 -1.40
C PHE A 521 -3.06 27.58 -2.57
N THR A 522 -1.92 28.22 -2.84
CA THR A 522 -1.79 29.23 -3.89
C THR A 522 -1.31 28.60 -5.20
N LEU A 523 -1.53 29.30 -6.32
CA LEU A 523 -0.98 28.91 -7.62
C LEU A 523 0.56 28.90 -7.61
N ASP A 524 1.19 29.79 -6.86
CA ASP A 524 2.65 29.82 -6.73
C ASP A 524 3.18 28.60 -5.98
N GLU A 525 2.50 28.16 -4.92
CA GLU A 525 2.84 26.91 -4.23
C GLU A 525 2.66 25.70 -5.16
N LEU A 526 1.63 25.72 -6.00
CA LEU A 526 1.41 24.69 -7.02
C LEU A 526 2.56 24.66 -8.05
N LYS A 527 2.95 25.82 -8.60
CA LYS A 527 4.09 25.95 -9.54
C LYS A 527 5.41 25.51 -8.90
N ALA A 528 5.68 25.96 -7.67
CA ALA A 528 6.89 25.56 -6.93
C ALA A 528 6.96 24.03 -6.72
N ARG A 529 5.82 23.39 -6.43
CA ARG A 529 5.76 21.92 -6.34
C ARG A 529 5.94 21.24 -7.68
N GLN A 530 5.38 21.78 -8.76
CA GLN A 530 5.63 21.24 -10.10
C GLN A 530 7.12 21.29 -10.42
N ALA A 531 7.79 22.40 -10.12
CA ALA A 531 9.24 22.54 -10.25
C ALA A 531 10.00 21.54 -9.37
N GLU A 532 9.63 21.39 -8.09
CA GLU A 532 10.20 20.39 -7.18
C GLU A 532 10.04 18.95 -7.71
N MET A 533 8.90 18.65 -8.35
CA MET A 533 8.62 17.32 -8.92
C MET A 533 9.36 17.05 -10.23
N ARG A 534 9.70 18.11 -10.96
CA ARG A 534 10.52 18.05 -12.18
C ARG A 534 12.01 17.99 -11.84
N ALA A 535 12.42 18.59 -10.72
CA ALA A 535 13.79 18.55 -10.25
C ALA A 535 14.30 17.10 -10.10
N PRO A 536 15.61 16.86 -10.32
CA PRO A 536 16.20 15.56 -10.03
C PRO A 536 15.95 15.20 -8.57
N SER A 537 15.77 13.90 -8.32
CA SER A 537 15.58 13.39 -6.97
C SER A 537 16.78 13.79 -6.11
N LYS A 538 16.60 13.99 -4.80
CA LYS A 538 17.72 14.35 -3.91
C LYS A 538 18.79 13.26 -3.89
N LEU A 539 18.39 11.99 -4.01
CA LEU A 539 19.30 10.88 -4.21
C LEU A 539 20.11 11.03 -5.52
N MET A 540 19.47 11.44 -6.62
CA MET A 540 20.17 11.71 -7.87
C MET A 540 21.09 12.92 -7.78
N ALA A 541 20.65 14.03 -7.19
CA ALA A 541 21.49 15.20 -6.98
C ALA A 541 22.76 14.84 -6.16
N MET A 542 22.62 13.94 -5.17
CA MET A 542 23.75 13.41 -4.42
C MET A 542 24.68 12.54 -5.28
N ILE A 543 24.11 11.67 -6.14
CA ILE A 543 24.88 10.86 -7.09
C ILE A 543 25.63 11.76 -8.07
N GLU A 544 24.96 12.75 -8.66
CA GLU A 544 25.55 13.73 -9.56
C GLU A 544 26.69 14.51 -8.90
N LYS A 545 26.53 14.89 -7.63
CA LYS A 545 27.60 15.52 -6.86
C LYS A 545 28.83 14.61 -6.77
N ARG A 546 28.65 13.34 -6.39
CA ARG A 546 29.75 12.36 -6.32
C ARG A 546 30.40 12.10 -7.68
N VAL A 547 29.60 12.02 -8.74
CA VAL A 547 30.08 11.92 -10.13
C VAL A 547 30.99 13.10 -10.47
N LYS A 548 30.58 14.32 -10.13
CA LYS A 548 31.35 15.55 -10.40
C LYS A 548 32.66 15.56 -9.60
N GLU A 549 32.61 15.18 -8.32
CA GLU A 549 33.79 15.03 -7.45
C GLU A 549 34.78 13.99 -8.01
N GLN A 550 34.29 12.85 -8.50
CA GLN A 550 35.14 11.80 -9.07
C GLN A 550 35.76 12.20 -10.42
N ARG A 551 35.04 12.98 -11.25
CA ARG A 551 35.56 13.51 -12.52
C ARG A 551 36.62 14.59 -12.29
N ASN A 552 36.53 15.35 -11.22
CA ASN A 552 37.45 16.44 -10.92
C ASN A 552 38.09 16.29 -9.53
N PRO A 553 39.04 15.34 -9.37
CA PRO A 553 39.68 15.09 -8.08
C PRO A 553 40.43 16.31 -7.52
N ASN A 554 40.79 17.27 -8.38
CA ASN A 554 41.47 18.52 -7.99
C ASN A 554 40.51 19.61 -7.46
N LEU A 555 39.19 19.44 -7.60
CA LEU A 555 38.21 20.43 -7.12
C LEU A 555 37.94 20.32 -5.61
N HIS A 556 38.34 19.20 -4.98
CA HIS A 556 38.09 18.93 -3.56
C HIS A 556 38.87 19.87 -2.62
N ASP A 557 39.94 20.52 -3.10
CA ASP A 557 40.75 21.45 -2.30
C ASP A 557 40.20 22.90 -2.28
N LEU A 558 39.16 23.22 -3.05
CA LEU A 558 38.65 24.59 -3.18
C LEU A 558 37.16 24.76 -2.80
N ALA A 559 36.42 23.68 -2.55
CA ALA A 559 34.96 23.73 -2.45
C ALA A 559 34.39 23.89 -1.02
N ASP A 560 35.22 23.91 0.02
CA ASP A 560 34.74 24.03 1.41
C ASP A 560 34.54 25.49 1.88
N GLU A 561 34.82 26.51 1.05
CA GLU A 561 34.75 27.92 1.49
C GLU A 561 33.54 28.75 1.00
N ASP A 562 32.84 28.41 -0.09
CA ASP A 562 31.93 29.40 -0.75
C ASP A 562 30.51 28.92 -1.16
N LEU A 563 29.97 27.83 -0.61
CA LEU A 563 28.71 27.23 -1.11
C LEU A 563 27.39 27.67 -0.44
N ASP A 564 27.37 28.80 0.28
CA ASP A 564 26.18 29.26 1.02
C ASP A 564 25.44 30.48 0.41
N GLU A 565 25.82 30.99 -0.78
CA GLU A 565 25.30 32.29 -1.24
C GLU A 565 24.98 32.35 -2.74
N LEU A 566 23.93 31.67 -3.21
CA LEU A 566 23.25 32.01 -4.48
C LEU A 566 21.74 31.62 -4.44
N GLU A 567 20.89 32.57 -4.05
CA GLU A 567 19.47 32.61 -4.40
C GLU A 567 19.17 33.92 -5.17
N ASP A 568 18.33 33.77 -6.20
CA ASP A 568 17.53 34.77 -6.94
C ASP A 568 18.22 35.75 -7.91
N ASP A 569 17.90 35.64 -9.21
CA ASP A 569 17.07 36.62 -9.94
C ASP A 569 16.72 36.06 -11.33
N ASP A 570 15.48 36.23 -11.79
CA ASP A 570 15.10 36.46 -13.19
C ASP A 570 13.56 36.45 -13.35
N ASN A 571 13.00 37.65 -13.28
CA ASN A 571 11.68 38.03 -13.79
C ASN A 571 11.77 38.26 -15.30
N GLU A 572 10.84 37.72 -16.10
CA GLU A 572 10.36 38.39 -17.31
C GLU A 572 8.94 37.93 -17.66
N GLU A 573 8.02 38.90 -17.74
CA GLU A 573 6.60 38.78 -18.06
C GLU A 573 6.38 38.67 -19.58
N GLY A 574 5.48 37.78 -20.01
CA GLY A 574 4.99 37.69 -21.39
C GLY A 574 3.51 37.32 -21.41
N ASP A 575 2.68 38.27 -21.81
CA ASP A 575 1.21 38.24 -21.82
C ASP A 575 0.71 37.90 -23.24
N GLU A 576 0.11 36.73 -23.47
CA GLU A 576 -0.64 36.42 -24.70
C GLU A 576 -1.95 35.67 -24.40
N ARG A 577 -3.02 36.14 -25.02
CA ARG A 577 -4.43 35.82 -24.76
C ARG A 577 -5.04 35.32 -26.07
N LEU A 578 -5.48 34.07 -26.16
CA LEU A 578 -6.20 33.53 -27.33
C LEU A 578 -7.30 32.52 -26.94
N ASP A 579 -8.34 32.50 -27.78
CA ASP A 579 -9.72 32.04 -27.55
C ASP A 579 -9.95 30.52 -27.52
N LEU A 580 -10.96 30.13 -26.72
CA LEU A 580 -11.49 28.78 -26.48
C LEU A 580 -12.38 28.26 -27.60
N GLU A 581 -12.18 27.01 -28.02
CA GLU A 581 -13.23 26.18 -28.63
C GLU A 581 -13.36 24.80 -27.96
N GLU A 582 -14.59 24.33 -27.98
CA GLU A 582 -15.32 23.39 -27.11
C GLU A 582 -15.03 21.90 -27.40
N VAL A 583 -14.66 21.09 -26.39
CA VAL A 583 -14.62 19.61 -26.50
C VAL A 583 -15.15 18.94 -25.22
N THR A 584 -16.09 18.02 -25.43
CA THR A 584 -16.99 17.35 -24.48
C THR A 584 -16.37 16.23 -23.64
N ASP A 585 -16.83 16.12 -22.39
CA ASP A 585 -16.53 15.13 -21.35
C ASP A 585 -16.72 13.64 -21.77
N VAL A 586 -15.70 12.81 -21.50
CA VAL A 586 -15.77 11.34 -21.60
C VAL A 586 -15.71 10.72 -20.20
N GLN A 587 -16.86 10.26 -19.70
CA GLN A 587 -16.97 9.51 -18.45
C GLN A 587 -16.55 8.04 -18.63
N PHE A 588 -15.56 7.60 -17.84
CA PHE A 588 -15.14 6.20 -17.76
C PHE A 588 -16.11 5.37 -16.89
N GLY A 589 -16.82 4.46 -17.54
CA GLY A 589 -17.70 3.46 -16.94
C GLY A 589 -16.95 2.37 -16.17
N VAL A 590 -17.66 1.83 -15.16
CA VAL A 590 -17.25 0.73 -14.29
C VAL A 590 -17.55 -0.60 -15.00
N ASP A 591 -16.62 -1.55 -14.94
CA ASP A 591 -16.78 -2.90 -15.49
C ASP A 591 -18.02 -3.62 -14.93
N GLU A 592 -19.00 -3.90 -15.80
CA GLU A 592 -19.99 -4.97 -15.72
C GLU A 592 -20.31 -5.39 -17.17
N GLU A 593 -20.63 -6.66 -17.39
CA GLU A 593 -20.96 -7.23 -18.71
C GLU A 593 -22.07 -6.44 -19.41
N VAL A 594 -21.84 -5.99 -20.66
CA VAL A 594 -22.85 -5.28 -21.47
C VAL A 594 -22.98 -5.97 -22.84
N GLU A 595 -24.10 -6.66 -23.04
CA GLU A 595 -24.79 -6.65 -24.33
C GLU A 595 -25.57 -5.32 -24.48
N PRO A 596 -25.75 -4.80 -25.72
CA PRO A 596 -26.10 -3.40 -25.95
C PRO A 596 -27.53 -3.08 -25.49
N ILE A 597 -27.69 -2.01 -24.70
CA ILE A 597 -28.98 -1.49 -24.24
C ILE A 597 -29.19 -0.13 -24.91
N ALA A 598 -30.29 -0.01 -25.65
CA ALA A 598 -30.88 1.28 -26.00
C ALA A 598 -31.51 1.89 -24.74
N GLU A 599 -31.12 3.10 -24.39
CA GLU A 599 -31.68 3.85 -23.26
C GLU A 599 -33.08 4.39 -23.61
N PRO A 600 -34.06 4.32 -22.69
CA PRO A 600 -35.30 5.08 -22.80
C PRO A 600 -35.14 6.47 -22.15
N ASP A 601 -35.45 7.52 -22.89
CA ASP A 601 -35.59 8.90 -22.42
C ASP A 601 -36.65 8.98 -21.30
N VAL A 602 -36.21 9.36 -20.10
CA VAL A 602 -37.10 9.80 -19.02
C VAL A 602 -36.53 11.08 -18.42
N SER A 603 -37.00 12.21 -18.92
CA SER A 603 -36.73 13.54 -18.36
C SER A 603 -37.41 13.69 -16.99
N VAL A 604 -36.64 13.56 -15.90
CA VAL A 604 -37.09 13.94 -14.56
C VAL A 604 -36.55 15.33 -14.26
N SER A 605 -37.46 16.31 -14.25
CA SER A 605 -37.21 17.66 -13.77
C SER A 605 -37.07 17.66 -12.25
N THR A 606 -35.85 17.74 -11.74
CA THR A 606 -35.57 18.19 -10.37
C THR A 606 -34.79 19.49 -10.45
N GLY A 607 -35.44 20.59 -10.09
CA GLY A 607 -34.79 21.87 -9.83
C GLY A 607 -33.87 21.80 -8.62
N GLU A 608 -32.86 22.66 -8.62
CA GLU A 608 -31.69 22.75 -7.73
C GLU A 608 -30.51 21.88 -8.18
N GLU A 609 -29.75 22.41 -9.15
CA GLU A 609 -28.37 22.00 -9.39
C GLU A 609 -27.50 22.35 -8.18
N PRO A 610 -26.75 21.41 -7.60
CA PRO A 610 -25.69 21.76 -6.66
C PRO A 610 -24.63 22.57 -7.40
N ALA A 611 -24.29 23.75 -6.86
CA ALA A 611 -23.29 24.66 -7.38
C ALA A 611 -22.10 23.90 -8.00
N ALA A 612 -21.95 24.03 -9.32
CA ALA A 612 -20.84 23.46 -10.05
C ALA A 612 -19.54 23.87 -9.35
N ILE A 613 -18.83 22.90 -8.80
CA ILE A 613 -17.44 23.09 -8.42
C ILE A 613 -16.73 23.37 -9.73
N ASN A 614 -16.46 24.65 -10.01
CA ASN A 614 -15.54 25.09 -11.05
C ASN A 614 -14.22 24.39 -10.79
N THR A 615 -14.08 23.21 -11.39
CA THR A 615 -12.86 22.44 -11.37
C THR A 615 -12.04 23.10 -12.45
N THR A 616 -11.35 24.18 -12.11
CA THR A 616 -10.41 24.84 -13.02
C THR A 616 -9.38 23.78 -13.39
N THR A 617 -9.61 23.11 -14.52
CA THR A 617 -8.64 22.25 -15.17
C THR A 617 -7.54 23.18 -15.65
N LEU A 618 -6.55 23.40 -14.77
CA LEU A 618 -5.34 24.09 -15.13
C LEU A 618 -4.70 23.23 -16.23
N GLU A 619 -4.75 23.72 -17.45
CA GLU A 619 -3.97 23.16 -18.54
C GLU A 619 -2.51 23.35 -18.12
N LEU A 620 -1.90 22.25 -17.67
CA LEU A 620 -0.46 22.16 -17.63
C LEU A 620 -0.02 22.36 -19.08
N GLU A 621 0.48 23.55 -19.40
CA GLU A 621 1.38 23.73 -20.53
C GLU A 621 2.49 22.71 -20.30
N THR A 622 2.35 21.57 -20.98
CA THR A 622 3.41 20.59 -21.07
C THR A 622 4.37 21.18 -22.09
N ASP A 623 5.18 22.12 -21.59
CA ASP A 623 6.20 22.82 -22.34
C ASP A 623 6.90 21.85 -23.28
N ARG A 624 6.86 22.23 -24.54
CA ARG A 624 7.57 21.61 -25.64
C ARG A 624 8.98 21.24 -25.19
N SER A 625 9.36 19.99 -25.42
CA SER A 625 10.76 19.60 -25.68
C SER A 625 11.83 19.83 -24.60
N PHE A 626 11.51 20.25 -23.37
CA PHE A 626 12.57 20.51 -22.37
C PHE A 626 13.26 19.22 -21.86
N GLU A 627 12.62 18.04 -21.95
CA GLU A 627 13.25 16.75 -21.57
C GLU A 627 14.24 16.20 -22.63
N ALA A 628 14.32 16.78 -23.83
CA ALA A 628 15.30 16.36 -24.85
C ALA A 628 16.64 17.13 -24.79
N GLY A 629 16.75 18.17 -23.94
CA GLY A 629 17.82 19.17 -24.04
C GLY A 629 18.92 19.09 -22.97
N GLN A 630 18.59 18.79 -21.71
CA GLN A 630 19.61 18.49 -20.70
C GLN A 630 20.00 17.03 -20.82
N VAL A 631 20.72 16.70 -21.89
CA VAL A 631 21.47 15.45 -21.94
C VAL A 631 22.38 15.47 -20.73
N PHE A 632 22.14 14.56 -19.79
CA PHE A 632 23.11 14.29 -18.74
C PHE A 632 24.44 14.02 -19.43
N GLU A 633 25.39 14.93 -19.27
CA GLU A 633 26.76 14.76 -19.78
C GLU A 633 27.52 13.63 -19.04
N VAL A 634 26.82 12.98 -18.11
CA VAL A 634 27.31 11.87 -17.31
C VAL A 634 26.96 10.56 -18.01
N SER A 635 27.97 9.70 -18.17
CA SER A 635 27.77 8.35 -18.69
C SER A 635 26.84 7.53 -17.78
N TYR A 636 25.91 6.80 -18.40
CA TYR A 636 25.01 5.86 -17.70
C TYR A 636 25.77 4.94 -16.74
N ASP A 637 26.92 4.42 -17.18
CA ASP A 637 27.74 3.49 -16.41
C ASP A 637 28.28 4.11 -15.12
N LEU A 638 28.61 5.41 -15.17
CA LEU A 638 29.12 6.14 -14.01
C LEU A 638 28.00 6.43 -13.01
N VAL A 639 26.81 6.81 -13.49
CA VAL A 639 25.62 6.97 -12.64
C VAL A 639 25.25 5.64 -11.99
N LEU A 640 25.27 4.55 -12.75
CA LEU A 640 24.99 3.21 -12.25
C LEU A 640 25.98 2.80 -11.15
N HIS A 641 27.28 2.99 -11.39
CA HIS A 641 28.32 2.68 -10.42
C HIS A 641 28.09 3.44 -9.12
N MET A 642 27.92 4.78 -9.20
CA MET A 642 27.70 5.62 -8.04
C MET A 642 26.39 5.27 -7.31
N PHE A 643 25.32 4.97 -8.04
CA PHE A 643 24.06 4.52 -7.46
C PHE A 643 24.27 3.22 -6.66
N LEU A 644 24.83 2.17 -7.28
CA LEU A 644 25.05 0.89 -6.60
C LEU A 644 25.99 1.04 -5.40
N GLU A 645 27.05 1.84 -5.53
CA GLU A 645 27.98 2.13 -4.43
C GLU A 645 27.25 2.76 -3.24
N VAL A 646 26.43 3.78 -3.48
CA VAL A 646 25.58 4.43 -2.47
C VAL A 646 24.66 3.41 -1.79
N MET A 647 24.01 2.55 -2.58
CA MET A 647 23.09 1.53 -2.05
C MET A 647 23.80 0.46 -1.21
N LEU A 648 25.01 0.07 -1.60
CA LEU A 648 25.81 -0.95 -0.90
C LEU A 648 26.44 -0.41 0.38
N GLN A 649 26.90 0.85 0.37
CA GLN A 649 27.43 1.52 1.56
C GLN A 649 26.37 1.54 2.66
N GLY A 650 25.08 1.74 2.33
CA GLY A 650 23.88 1.44 3.13
C GLY A 650 23.78 2.08 4.53
N ASP A 651 24.80 2.82 4.92
CA ASP A 651 25.08 3.29 6.27
C ASP A 651 25.96 4.56 6.20
N SER A 652 26.23 5.11 5.00
CA SER A 652 27.04 6.31 4.89
C SER A 652 26.35 7.42 5.68
N ASP A 653 27.07 7.93 6.68
CA ASP A 653 26.65 8.98 7.60
C ASP A 653 26.01 10.19 6.89
N GLN A 654 26.27 10.36 5.58
CA GLN A 654 25.69 11.36 4.70
C GLN A 654 24.15 11.41 4.65
N PHE A 655 23.44 10.27 4.75
CA PHE A 655 21.96 10.29 4.79
C PHE A 655 21.40 10.47 6.21
N ARG A 656 22.20 10.12 7.23
CA ARG A 656 21.81 10.34 8.62
C ARG A 656 22.10 11.79 8.93
N LYS A 657 21.06 12.63 8.99
CA LYS A 657 21.17 14.00 9.52
C LYS A 657 21.91 13.99 10.88
N GLY A 658 23.21 14.25 10.85
CA GLY A 658 24.11 14.28 11.98
C GLY A 658 25.25 13.29 11.82
N ASP A 659 26.41 13.79 11.39
CA ASP A 659 27.67 13.07 11.46
C ASP A 659 27.83 12.41 12.83
N PRO A 660 28.53 11.26 12.92
CA PRO A 660 28.99 10.71 14.17
C PRO A 660 29.76 11.79 14.93
N ARG A 661 29.10 12.40 15.92
CA ARG A 661 29.66 13.51 16.69
C ARG A 661 29.97 13.05 18.10
N PRO A 662 31.16 13.36 18.64
CA PRO A 662 31.38 13.26 20.07
C PRO A 662 30.42 14.22 20.78
N CYS A 663 29.98 13.84 21.97
CA CYS A 663 29.12 14.72 22.76
C CYS A 663 29.92 15.98 23.18
N PRO A 664 29.47 17.20 22.84
CA PRO A 664 30.21 18.42 23.16
C PRO A 664 30.34 18.64 24.67
N GLU A 665 29.32 18.24 25.45
CA GLU A 665 29.36 18.31 26.91
C GLU A 665 30.37 17.29 27.50
N CYS A 666 30.52 16.11 26.88
CA CYS A 666 31.57 15.17 27.28
C CYS A 666 32.97 15.72 27.01
N LEU A 667 33.17 16.38 25.86
CA LEU A 667 34.46 16.96 25.50
C LEU A 667 34.85 18.07 26.49
N ALA A 668 33.90 18.94 26.83
CA ALA A 668 34.09 20.08 27.73
C ALA A 668 34.29 19.69 29.20
N ASP A 669 33.68 18.61 29.68
CA ASP A 669 33.77 18.19 31.09
C ASP A 669 35.09 17.46 31.38
N ASP A 670 35.99 18.12 32.10
CA ASP A 670 37.31 17.64 32.52
C ASP A 670 37.26 16.41 33.44
N THR A 671 36.11 16.12 34.06
CA THR A 671 35.92 14.99 34.97
C THR A 671 35.65 13.66 34.24
N ILE A 672 35.43 13.69 32.92
CA ILE A 672 35.11 12.51 32.12
C ILE A 672 36.40 11.85 31.59
N PRO A 673 36.56 10.51 31.70
CA PRO A 673 37.71 9.81 31.13
C PRO A 673 37.83 10.00 29.62
N THR A 674 39.06 10.13 29.10
CA THR A 674 39.34 10.37 27.67
C THR A 674 38.64 9.38 26.73
N ALA A 675 38.61 8.09 27.09
CA ALA A 675 37.90 7.06 26.31
C ALA A 675 36.40 7.35 26.14
N LYS A 676 35.77 7.97 27.14
CA LYS A 676 34.35 8.33 27.10
C LYS A 676 34.10 9.65 26.37
N LYS A 677 35.06 10.59 26.43
CA LYS A 677 35.04 11.83 25.64
C LYS A 677 35.06 11.56 24.13
N LEU A 678 35.85 10.56 23.73
CA LEU A 678 35.97 10.10 22.35
C LEU A 678 34.87 9.13 21.93
N THR A 679 33.87 8.87 22.79
CA THR A 679 32.73 8.04 22.38
C THR A 679 31.90 8.82 21.36
N VAL A 680 31.92 8.32 20.13
CA VAL A 680 31.14 8.86 19.04
C VAL A 680 29.75 8.24 19.07
N TYR A 681 28.71 9.08 19.01
CA TYR A 681 27.33 8.61 19.02
C TYR A 681 26.91 8.28 17.59
N LYS A 682 26.30 7.09 17.41
CA LYS A 682 25.95 6.55 16.08
C LYS A 682 24.96 7.40 15.29
N ASN A 683 24.18 8.23 15.97
CA ASN A 683 23.19 9.12 15.38
C ASN A 683 22.83 10.24 16.37
N LYS A 684 22.21 11.31 15.84
CA LYS A 684 21.73 12.47 16.62
C LYS A 684 20.80 12.06 17.78
N TYR A 685 19.97 11.03 17.60
CA TYR A 685 19.03 10.57 18.63
C TYR A 685 19.76 9.95 19.84
N ASP A 686 20.77 9.10 19.62
CA ASP A 686 21.56 8.50 20.69
C ASP A 686 22.38 9.55 21.44
N MET A 687 22.92 10.53 20.71
CA MET A 687 23.57 11.70 21.30
C MET A 687 22.57 12.52 22.14
N GLN A 688 21.38 12.77 21.61
CA GLN A 688 20.36 13.55 22.29
C GLN A 688 19.83 12.84 23.54
N ARG A 689 19.57 11.53 23.47
CA ARG A 689 19.22 10.70 24.63
C ARG A 689 20.33 10.72 25.69
N HIS A 690 21.59 10.76 25.28
CA HIS A 690 22.71 10.92 26.19
C HIS A 690 22.76 12.30 26.84
N LEU A 691 22.52 13.37 26.08
CA LEU A 691 22.43 14.75 26.59
C LEU A 691 21.23 14.94 27.55
N GLU A 692 20.12 14.27 27.28
CA GLU A 692 18.91 14.28 28.12
C GLU A 692 19.08 13.43 29.38
N SER A 693 20.02 12.47 29.38
CA SER A 693 20.32 11.67 30.55
C SER A 693 20.94 12.52 31.67
N ASN A 694 20.86 12.04 32.91
CA ASN A 694 21.51 12.71 34.05
C ASN A 694 23.05 12.67 34.00
N TYR A 695 23.66 12.15 32.94
CA TYR A 695 25.11 12.01 32.85
C TYR A 695 25.86 13.34 32.94
N HIS A 696 25.27 14.41 32.37
CA HIS A 696 25.77 15.79 32.42
C HIS A 696 25.11 16.65 33.49
N SER A 697 24.39 16.04 34.44
CA SER A 697 23.83 16.82 35.54
C SER A 697 24.96 17.37 36.43
N PRO A 698 24.82 18.58 37.00
CA PRO A 698 25.82 19.14 37.90
C PRO A 698 26.22 18.18 39.03
N LEU A 699 25.25 17.44 39.60
CA LEU A 699 25.50 16.39 40.59
C LEU A 699 26.43 15.28 40.07
N LYS A 700 26.26 14.81 38.83
CA LYS A 700 27.13 13.76 38.28
C LYS A 700 28.53 14.28 37.98
N ILE A 701 28.65 15.51 37.51
CA ILE A 701 29.95 16.19 37.34
C ILE A 701 30.65 16.31 38.69
N TRP A 702 29.93 16.80 39.71
CA TRP A 702 30.44 16.92 41.08
C TRP A 702 30.88 15.57 41.64
N LEU A 703 30.06 14.52 41.51
CA LEU A 703 30.41 13.17 41.96
C LEU A 703 31.70 12.67 41.32
N ARG A 704 31.85 12.85 39.99
CA ARG A 704 33.09 12.48 39.29
C ARG A 704 34.29 13.27 39.82
N ARG A 705 34.13 14.58 40.04
CA ARG A 705 35.18 15.44 40.60
C ARG A 705 35.60 14.98 41.99
N VAL A 706 34.66 14.68 42.88
CA VAL A 706 34.96 14.15 44.21
C VAL A 706 35.68 12.81 44.12
N THR A 707 35.25 11.90 43.24
CA THR A 707 35.95 10.62 43.05
C THR A 707 37.38 10.83 42.54
N ILE A 708 37.63 11.80 41.65
CA ILE A 708 38.97 12.14 41.18
C ILE A 708 39.83 12.71 42.33
N LEU A 709 39.26 13.58 43.17
CA LEU A 709 39.95 14.14 44.34
C LEU A 709 40.27 13.06 45.38
N GLN A 710 39.31 12.17 45.66
CA GLN A 710 39.53 10.99 46.51
C GLN A 710 40.63 10.08 45.94
N GLY A 711 40.71 9.92 44.61
CA GLY A 711 41.77 9.12 44.00
C GLY A 711 43.18 9.72 44.15
N LYS A 712 43.28 11.04 44.36
CA LYS A 712 44.54 11.76 44.58
C LYS A 712 44.94 11.86 46.05
N ASP A 713 43.97 11.76 46.97
CA ASP A 713 44.23 11.71 48.41
C ASP A 713 44.84 10.34 48.77
N GLU A 714 45.95 10.35 49.50
CA GLU A 714 46.63 9.13 49.98
C GLU A 714 45.68 8.29 50.86
N GLU A 715 44.80 8.95 51.62
CA GLU A 715 43.82 8.30 52.48
C GLU A 715 42.52 7.93 51.73
N ARG A 716 42.36 8.43 50.49
CA ARG A 716 41.16 8.28 49.64
C ARG A 716 39.87 8.76 50.29
N LEU A 717 39.92 9.79 51.12
CA LEU A 717 38.76 10.31 51.83
C LEU A 717 38.21 11.57 51.14
N ALA A 718 36.89 11.71 51.08
CA ALA A 718 36.26 12.98 50.75
C ALA A 718 36.08 13.78 52.05
N ARG A 719 36.64 14.98 52.10
CA ARG A 719 36.60 15.83 53.29
C ARG A 719 35.55 16.92 53.13
N CYS A 720 34.83 17.17 54.20
CA CYS A 720 33.81 18.20 54.30
C CYS A 720 34.30 19.35 55.18
N ASP A 721 33.83 20.57 54.95
CA ASP A 721 34.25 21.76 55.71
C ASP A 721 33.89 21.70 57.21
N CYS A 722 32.98 20.81 57.61
CA CYS A 722 32.74 20.49 59.02
C CYS A 722 33.79 19.56 59.66
N GLY A 723 34.87 19.24 58.96
CA GLY A 723 35.96 18.37 59.43
C GLY A 723 35.66 16.87 59.33
N ARG A 724 34.47 16.47 58.86
CA ARG A 724 34.14 15.04 58.64
C ARG A 724 34.77 14.52 57.36
N ALA A 725 35.30 13.31 57.41
CA ALA A 725 35.89 12.61 56.28
C ALA A 725 35.09 11.34 55.93
N TYR A 726 34.93 11.08 54.64
CA TYR A 726 34.08 10.01 54.12
C TYR A 726 34.85 9.11 53.16
N ALA A 727 34.94 7.82 53.48
CA ALA A 727 35.59 6.82 52.63
C ALA A 727 34.83 6.49 51.34
N HIS A 728 33.54 6.84 51.26
CA HIS A 728 32.70 6.56 50.10
C HIS A 728 31.96 7.82 49.66
N THR A 729 31.98 8.11 48.36
CA THR A 729 31.35 9.28 47.74
C THR A 729 29.85 9.34 48.05
N ASN A 730 29.15 8.19 48.11
CA ASN A 730 27.73 8.13 48.47
C ASN A 730 27.46 8.59 49.91
N LYS A 731 28.36 8.27 50.86
CA LYS A 731 28.20 8.73 52.25
C LYS A 731 28.41 10.23 52.36
N PHE A 732 29.37 10.77 51.60
CA PHE A 732 29.60 12.20 51.53
C PHE A 732 28.43 12.94 50.88
N GLN A 733 27.89 12.40 49.78
CA GLN A 733 26.68 12.92 49.13
C GLN A 733 25.50 12.94 50.10
N ASN A 734 25.23 11.84 50.81
CA ASN A 734 24.13 11.76 51.77
C ASN A 734 24.27 12.76 52.92
N HIS A 735 25.51 13.02 53.36
CA HIS A 735 25.79 14.05 54.37
C HIS A 735 25.40 15.44 53.88
N LEU A 736 25.85 15.84 52.68
CA LEU A 736 25.48 17.14 52.09
C LEU A 736 23.98 17.25 51.76
N GLU A 737 23.34 16.14 51.37
CA GLU A 737 21.88 16.09 51.17
C GLU A 737 21.12 16.34 52.47
N THR A 738 21.52 15.66 53.54
CA THR A 738 20.91 15.81 54.87
C THR A 738 21.01 17.26 55.35
N ILE A 739 22.16 17.88 55.14
CA ILE A 739 22.43 19.27 55.51
C ILE A 739 21.60 20.23 54.67
N LYS A 740 21.48 19.98 53.36
CA LYS A 740 20.60 20.75 52.47
C LYS A 740 19.15 20.73 52.96
N GLU A 741 18.65 19.55 53.32
CA GLU A 741 17.27 19.34 53.77
C GLU A 741 17.00 20.00 55.13
N GLN A 742 18.01 20.13 55.98
CA GLN A 742 17.93 20.81 57.27
C GLN A 742 17.91 22.34 57.15
N GLY A 743 18.20 22.91 55.98
CA GLY A 743 18.20 24.35 55.75
C GLY A 743 19.50 25.01 56.24
N VAL A 744 20.51 25.03 55.37
CA VAL A 744 21.83 25.61 55.65
C VAL A 744 21.76 27.13 55.70
N GLY A 745 22.04 27.72 56.87
CA GLY A 745 22.21 29.17 57.02
C GLY A 745 23.55 29.65 56.47
N SER A 746 23.69 30.94 56.18
CA SER A 746 24.94 31.54 55.66
C SER A 746 26.16 31.35 56.58
N ASP A 747 25.92 31.17 57.89
CA ASP A 747 26.96 31.05 58.91
C ASP A 747 27.42 29.59 59.10
N ASP A 748 26.79 28.64 58.42
CA ASP A 748 27.16 27.23 58.48
C ASP A 748 28.42 26.98 57.61
N PRO A 749 29.45 26.28 58.13
CA PRO A 749 30.67 25.97 57.36
C PRO A 749 30.37 25.22 56.04
N HIS A 750 29.26 24.50 55.93
CA HIS A 750 28.84 23.85 54.69
C HIS A 750 28.32 24.81 53.63
N PHE A 751 27.84 26.00 54.02
CA PHE A 751 27.20 26.93 53.10
C PHE A 751 28.15 27.37 52.00
N ALA A 752 29.39 27.71 52.34
CA ALA A 752 30.42 28.09 51.39
C ALA A 752 30.76 26.92 50.43
N GLN A 753 30.96 25.71 50.96
CA GLN A 753 31.23 24.51 50.17
C GLN A 753 30.08 24.18 49.20
N MET A 754 28.86 24.15 49.72
CA MET A 754 27.66 23.81 48.95
C MET A 754 27.32 24.87 47.90
N THR A 755 27.62 26.14 48.19
CA THR A 755 27.48 27.22 47.21
C THR A 755 28.54 27.08 46.10
N ALA A 756 29.81 26.86 46.46
CA ALA A 756 30.90 26.68 45.51
C ALA A 756 30.69 25.46 44.61
N ASP A 757 30.17 24.36 45.18
CA ASP A 757 29.88 23.12 44.46
C ASP A 757 28.54 23.16 43.69
N GLY A 758 27.76 24.24 43.84
CA GLY A 758 26.49 24.43 43.14
C GLY A 758 25.31 23.63 43.67
N TRP A 759 25.42 23.03 44.87
CA TRP A 759 24.36 22.24 45.51
C TRP A 759 23.08 23.04 45.76
N LEU A 760 23.21 24.35 45.97
CA LEU A 760 22.09 25.26 46.19
C LEU A 760 21.45 25.76 44.89
N LEU A 761 22.07 25.50 43.72
CA LEU A 761 21.51 25.91 42.43
C LEU A 761 20.25 25.10 42.08
N PRO A 762 19.19 25.76 41.57
CA PRO A 762 18.05 25.07 40.97
C PRO A 762 18.52 24.15 39.84
N GLY A 763 18.11 22.89 39.86
CA GLY A 763 18.46 21.91 38.83
C GLY A 763 19.77 21.14 39.04
N PHE A 764 20.43 21.23 40.20
CA PHE A 764 21.67 20.49 40.49
C PHE A 764 21.59 18.97 40.21
N ARG A 765 20.42 18.34 40.45
CA ARG A 765 20.21 16.90 40.27
C ARG A 765 19.76 16.49 38.87
N THR A 766 19.30 17.42 38.05
CA THR A 766 18.61 17.14 36.79
C THR A 766 19.47 17.56 35.60
N SER A 767 19.34 16.87 34.47
CA SER A 767 19.97 17.33 33.23
C SER A 767 19.51 18.75 32.91
N ARG A 768 20.45 19.60 32.47
CA ARG A 768 20.15 20.97 31.99
C ARG A 768 19.16 20.96 30.83
N ARG A 769 19.05 19.85 30.09
CA ARG A 769 18.18 19.68 28.92
C ARG A 769 16.95 18.81 29.16
N SER A 770 16.61 18.52 30.43
CA SER A 770 15.35 17.82 30.72
C SER A 770 14.15 18.73 30.39
N PRO A 771 13.13 18.26 29.64
CA PRO A 771 11.94 19.05 29.30
C PRO A 771 11.20 19.61 30.53
N LEU A 772 11.29 18.92 31.67
CA LEU A 772 10.72 19.35 32.94
C LEU A 772 11.38 20.61 33.52
N ASN A 773 12.61 20.92 33.10
CA ASN A 773 13.37 22.08 33.57
C ASN A 773 13.21 23.31 32.67
N GLU A 774 12.96 23.17 31.36
CA GLU A 774 12.84 24.35 30.48
C GLU A 774 11.73 25.29 30.95
N GLY A 775 10.53 24.76 31.26
CA GLY A 775 9.44 25.57 31.79
C GLY A 775 9.75 26.18 33.16
N ARG A 776 10.47 25.45 34.03
CA ARG A 776 10.78 25.91 35.39
C ARG A 776 11.92 26.93 35.41
N VAL A 777 12.98 26.73 34.63
CA VAL A 777 14.11 27.65 34.47
C VAL A 777 13.66 28.92 33.74
N GLN A 778 12.76 28.82 32.76
CA GLN A 778 12.16 30.00 32.12
C GLN A 778 11.26 30.77 33.11
N ALA A 779 10.48 30.08 33.96
CA ALA A 779 9.68 30.73 34.99
C ALA A 779 10.53 31.40 36.09
N GLU A 780 11.61 30.77 36.53
CA GLU A 780 12.55 31.33 37.51
C GLU A 780 13.34 32.51 36.92
N ARG A 781 13.82 32.43 35.68
CA ARG A 781 14.44 33.58 34.96
C ARG A 781 13.46 34.72 34.71
N LYS A 782 12.19 34.40 34.48
CA LYS A 782 11.12 35.41 34.39
C LYS A 782 10.91 36.09 35.74
N ARG A 783 10.97 35.35 36.85
CA ARG A 783 10.96 35.89 38.22
C ARG A 783 12.17 36.78 38.53
N GLU A 784 13.38 36.33 38.23
CA GLU A 784 14.60 37.14 38.40
C GLU A 784 14.57 38.41 37.55
N ARG A 785 14.04 38.36 36.32
CA ARG A 785 13.88 39.56 35.48
C ARG A 785 12.86 40.55 36.04
N ILE A 786 11.79 40.05 36.67
CA ILE A 786 10.79 40.85 37.38
C ILE A 786 11.42 41.48 38.63
N GLU A 787 12.18 40.71 39.41
CA GLU A 787 12.89 41.19 40.61
C GLU A 787 14.00 42.20 40.27
N MET A 788 14.64 42.08 39.10
CA MET A 788 15.63 43.03 38.58
C MET A 788 15.03 44.23 37.81
N GLY A 789 13.70 44.40 37.81
CA GLY A 789 13.03 45.61 37.31
C GLY A 789 13.10 45.84 35.80
N ARG A 790 13.35 44.81 34.97
CA ARG A 790 13.36 44.93 33.51
C ARG A 790 12.04 44.44 32.91
N ALA A 791 11.06 45.35 32.77
CA ALA A 791 9.82 45.07 32.06
C ALA A 791 9.99 45.24 30.54
N LEU A 792 9.47 44.29 29.76
CA LEU A 792 9.23 44.46 28.31
C LEU A 792 7.74 44.75 28.08
N PRO A 793 7.36 45.45 26.99
CA PRO A 793 5.97 45.78 26.69
C PRO A 793 5.19 44.50 26.37
N GLN A 794 3.96 44.39 26.89
CA GLN A 794 2.99 43.38 26.47
C GLN A 794 2.56 43.69 25.03
N VAL A 795 2.66 42.69 24.15
CA VAL A 795 2.01 42.71 22.84
C VAL A 795 0.58 42.21 23.05
N GLU A 796 -0.39 43.06 22.76
CA GLU A 796 -1.82 42.71 22.76
C GLU A 796 -2.11 41.68 21.64
N GLU A 797 -2.77 40.58 22.02
CA GLU A 797 -3.32 39.59 21.09
C GLU A 797 -4.51 40.19 20.31
N LEU A 798 -4.34 40.32 19.00
CA LEU A 798 -5.41 40.64 18.06
C LEU A 798 -6.38 39.47 17.95
N THR A 799 -7.55 39.62 18.56
CA THR A 799 -8.73 38.78 18.34
C THR A 799 -9.82 39.61 17.68
N GLU A 800 -9.96 39.53 16.36
CA GLU A 800 -11.15 40.04 15.67
C GLU A 800 -11.72 38.99 14.70
N ARG A 801 -12.92 38.52 15.04
CA ARG A 801 -13.83 37.77 14.16
C ARG A 801 -14.58 38.75 13.26
N ARG A 802 -14.69 38.47 11.96
CA ARG A 802 -15.62 39.18 11.05
C ARG A 802 -16.92 38.38 10.83
N PRO A 803 -18.09 39.05 10.74
CA PRO A 803 -19.40 38.43 10.54
C PRO A 803 -19.72 38.19 9.06
N SER A 804 -20.47 37.12 8.79
CA SER A 804 -21.00 36.75 7.47
C SER A 804 -22.13 37.68 7.04
N THR A 805 -22.04 38.25 5.84
CA THR A 805 -23.12 38.96 5.16
C THR A 805 -23.88 38.03 4.24
N VAL A 806 -25.21 37.99 4.43
CA VAL A 806 -26.20 37.32 3.57
C VAL A 806 -26.63 38.35 2.52
N ILE A 807 -26.71 37.95 1.24
CA ILE A 807 -27.35 38.75 0.19
C ILE A 807 -28.41 37.87 -0.50
N GLU A 808 -29.67 38.28 -0.34
CA GLU A 808 -30.81 37.85 -1.14
C GLU A 808 -30.85 38.65 -2.45
N GLY A 809 -31.15 38.00 -3.57
CA GLY A 809 -31.36 38.68 -4.83
C GLY A 809 -31.98 37.76 -5.89
N ALA A 810 -33.28 37.94 -6.13
CA ALA A 810 -34.03 37.33 -7.22
C ALA A 810 -33.69 37.99 -8.56
N TYR A 811 -33.56 37.21 -9.64
CA TYR A 811 -33.58 37.74 -11.01
C TYR A 811 -34.23 36.76 -12.00
N SER A 812 -35.16 37.28 -12.78
CA SER A 812 -35.90 36.65 -13.88
C SER A 812 -35.17 36.83 -15.21
N GLY A 813 -35.12 35.78 -16.05
CA GLY A 813 -34.63 35.85 -17.43
C GLY A 813 -35.45 34.99 -18.40
N PRO A 814 -35.45 35.31 -19.71
CA PRO A 814 -36.49 34.94 -20.68
C PRO A 814 -36.10 33.78 -21.62
N GLU A 815 -37.12 33.23 -22.29
CA GLU A 815 -37.10 32.09 -23.22
C GLU A 815 -36.63 32.48 -24.64
N ASP A 816 -35.92 31.57 -25.33
CA ASP A 816 -35.88 31.54 -26.81
C ASP A 816 -35.64 30.10 -27.35
N PRO A 817 -36.25 29.67 -28.50
CA PRO A 817 -36.35 28.26 -28.90
C PRO A 817 -35.74 27.95 -30.28
N VAL A 818 -34.69 27.13 -30.38
CA VAL A 818 -34.26 26.53 -31.68
C VAL A 818 -33.54 25.17 -31.49
N VAL A 819 -34.26 24.04 -31.34
CA VAL A 819 -33.65 22.68 -31.46
C VAL A 819 -34.68 21.63 -31.94
N THR A 820 -35.08 21.61 -33.21
CA THR A 820 -35.93 20.50 -33.73
C THR A 820 -35.55 19.94 -35.11
N GLU A 821 -34.46 20.36 -35.74
CA GLU A 821 -34.20 19.97 -37.14
C GLU A 821 -33.02 18.99 -37.38
N ARG A 822 -32.31 18.52 -36.33
CA ARG A 822 -31.10 17.67 -36.52
C ARG A 822 -31.25 16.17 -36.26
N MET A 823 -32.41 15.69 -35.82
CA MET A 823 -32.60 14.27 -35.44
C MET A 823 -33.09 13.33 -36.55
N SER A 824 -33.49 13.85 -37.72
CA SER A 824 -34.04 13.03 -38.81
C SER A 824 -33.00 12.37 -39.71
N VAL A 825 -31.75 12.87 -39.75
CA VAL A 825 -30.74 12.46 -40.74
C VAL A 825 -29.93 11.22 -40.29
N PHE A 826 -29.94 10.87 -39.01
CA PHE A 826 -29.10 9.79 -38.48
C PHE A 826 -29.74 8.39 -38.57
N MET A 827 -31.08 8.30 -38.62
CA MET A 827 -31.78 7.00 -38.56
C MET A 827 -31.85 6.23 -39.89
N GLU A 828 -31.50 6.83 -41.03
CA GLU A 828 -31.61 6.16 -42.34
C GLU A 828 -30.38 5.32 -42.75
N ARG A 829 -29.22 5.48 -42.09
CA ARG A 829 -27.95 4.87 -42.58
C ARG A 829 -27.57 3.50 -42.03
N THR A 830 -28.31 2.92 -41.09
CA THR A 830 -27.92 1.64 -40.44
C THR A 830 -28.71 0.42 -40.91
N LYS A 831 -29.53 0.53 -41.96
CA LYS A 831 -30.44 -0.54 -42.40
C LYS A 831 -29.82 -1.69 -43.23
N HIS A 832 -28.55 -1.64 -43.64
CA HIS A 832 -28.02 -2.60 -44.62
C HIS A 832 -26.58 -3.11 -44.38
N LEU A 833 -26.36 -3.98 -43.39
CA LEU A 833 -25.15 -4.81 -43.30
C LEU A 833 -25.51 -6.30 -43.17
N PRO A 834 -24.90 -7.21 -43.98
CA PRO A 834 -25.27 -8.62 -44.01
C PRO A 834 -24.53 -9.45 -42.95
N ARG A 835 -25.19 -10.48 -42.41
CA ARG A 835 -24.62 -11.46 -41.45
C ARG A 835 -24.05 -12.68 -42.19
N MET A 836 -22.84 -13.12 -41.82
CA MET A 836 -22.23 -14.37 -42.30
C MET A 836 -22.85 -15.60 -41.62
N THR A 837 -23.03 -16.68 -42.37
CA THR A 837 -23.62 -17.95 -41.90
C THR A 837 -22.54 -19.01 -41.68
N ALA A 838 -22.84 -20.04 -40.88
CA ALA A 838 -21.92 -21.14 -40.56
C ALA A 838 -21.35 -21.88 -41.78
N ASP A 839 -22.04 -21.83 -42.92
CA ASP A 839 -21.58 -22.44 -44.17
C ASP A 839 -20.43 -21.65 -44.83
N SER A 840 -20.32 -20.35 -44.55
CA SER A 840 -19.20 -19.52 -45.05
C SER A 840 -17.87 -19.84 -44.35
N VAL A 841 -17.93 -20.22 -43.08
CA VAL A 841 -16.75 -20.62 -42.28
C VAL A 841 -16.24 -22.00 -42.70
N ARG A 842 -17.15 -22.96 -42.95
CA ARG A 842 -16.76 -24.29 -43.44
C ARG A 842 -16.18 -24.28 -44.85
N ALA A 843 -16.61 -23.35 -45.70
CA ALA A 843 -16.03 -23.16 -47.03
C ALA A 843 -14.59 -22.62 -46.95
N GLU A 844 -14.29 -21.83 -45.91
CA GLU A 844 -12.99 -21.22 -45.69
C GLU A 844 -11.97 -22.21 -45.10
N ASP A 845 -12.37 -23.03 -44.12
CA ASP A 845 -11.52 -24.10 -43.57
C ASP A 845 -11.13 -25.15 -44.63
N LYS A 846 -12.07 -25.45 -45.55
CA LYS A 846 -11.82 -26.35 -46.68
C LYS A 846 -10.94 -25.72 -47.76
N ALA A 847 -11.05 -24.40 -47.97
CA ALA A 847 -10.17 -23.66 -48.88
C ALA A 847 -8.73 -23.56 -48.34
N ASN A 848 -8.56 -23.58 -47.02
CA ASN A 848 -7.28 -23.42 -46.34
C ASN A 848 -6.55 -24.75 -46.06
N GLY A 849 -7.14 -25.90 -46.40
CA GLY A 849 -6.49 -27.21 -46.32
C GLY A 849 -6.17 -27.67 -44.89
N THR A 850 -6.87 -27.14 -43.89
CA THR A 850 -6.64 -27.39 -42.45
C THR A 850 -7.45 -28.56 -41.89
N GLU A 851 -8.14 -29.34 -42.73
CA GLU A 851 -8.82 -30.57 -42.31
C GLU A 851 -7.78 -31.67 -41.97
N GLY A 852 -7.52 -31.89 -40.67
CA GLY A 852 -6.86 -33.12 -40.19
C GLY A 852 -5.68 -32.98 -39.22
N LEU A 853 -5.35 -31.79 -38.70
CA LEU A 853 -4.22 -31.63 -37.78
C LEU A 853 -4.63 -31.76 -36.31
N TYR A 854 -4.67 -33.00 -35.80
CA TYR A 854 -4.57 -33.25 -34.35
C TYR A 854 -3.76 -34.53 -34.09
N VAL A 855 -2.67 -34.41 -33.32
CA VAL A 855 -2.02 -35.54 -32.64
C VAL A 855 -1.80 -35.22 -31.15
N GLU A 856 -2.23 -36.22 -30.38
CA GLU A 856 -2.16 -36.67 -28.99
C GLU A 856 -1.21 -36.06 -27.94
N TRP A 857 -1.75 -35.94 -26.71
CA TRP A 857 -1.03 -35.94 -25.44
C TRP A 857 -1.61 -36.97 -24.46
N VAL A 858 -0.72 -37.39 -23.55
CA VAL A 858 -0.78 -38.46 -22.53
C VAL A 858 -1.51 -38.02 -21.24
N THR A 859 -2.20 -38.95 -20.55
CA THR A 859 -2.43 -38.86 -19.09
C THR A 859 -2.62 -40.22 -18.36
N GLU A 860 -2.34 -40.15 -17.04
CA GLU A 860 -3.03 -40.76 -15.87
C GLU A 860 -3.19 -42.29 -15.79
N GLU A 861 -2.31 -42.95 -15.01
CA GLU A 861 -2.68 -43.49 -13.68
C GLU A 861 -1.52 -44.28 -13.02
N GLU A 862 -0.83 -43.62 -12.10
CA GLU A 862 -0.16 -44.23 -10.94
C GLU A 862 -1.14 -44.37 -9.75
N VAL A 863 -2.45 -44.49 -9.97
CA VAL A 863 -3.44 -44.35 -8.88
C VAL A 863 -3.77 -45.69 -8.18
N ASN A 864 -3.31 -46.84 -8.69
CA ASN A 864 -3.69 -48.15 -8.10
C ASN A 864 -2.52 -49.06 -7.66
N SER A 865 -1.31 -48.54 -7.43
CA SER A 865 -0.28 -49.30 -6.69
C SER A 865 -0.27 -48.90 -5.21
N GLU A 866 -0.16 -49.88 -4.31
CA GLU A 866 -0.07 -49.66 -2.87
C GLU A 866 1.02 -48.63 -2.54
N PRO A 867 0.74 -47.68 -1.61
CA PRO A 867 1.68 -46.61 -1.30
C PRO A 867 3.00 -47.18 -0.79
N SER A 868 4.11 -46.65 -1.28
CA SER A 868 5.44 -47.03 -0.82
C SER A 868 5.56 -46.90 0.71
N GLU A 869 6.40 -47.73 1.31
CA GLU A 869 6.61 -47.80 2.78
C GLU A 869 6.87 -46.41 3.39
N HIS A 870 7.53 -45.52 2.64
CA HIS A 870 7.77 -44.12 3.02
C HIS A 870 6.49 -43.26 3.05
N ALA A 871 5.57 -43.43 2.09
CA ALA A 871 4.30 -42.71 2.06
C ALA A 871 3.35 -43.19 3.18
N GLN A 872 3.41 -44.46 3.54
CA GLN A 872 2.68 -45.02 4.68
C GLN A 872 3.20 -44.45 6.03
N ASP A 873 4.51 -44.26 6.17
CA ASP A 873 5.12 -43.65 7.35
C ASP A 873 4.78 -42.16 7.51
N VAL A 874 4.72 -41.40 6.41
CA VAL A 874 4.29 -39.99 6.43
C VAL A 874 2.81 -39.87 6.81
N MET A 875 1.95 -40.76 6.31
CA MET A 875 0.52 -40.78 6.66
C MET A 875 0.28 -41.19 8.12
N ARG A 876 1.11 -42.08 8.68
CA ARG A 876 1.11 -42.43 10.11
C ARG A 876 1.54 -41.25 10.99
N TYR A 877 2.62 -40.57 10.62
CA TYR A 877 3.12 -39.37 11.31
C TYR A 877 2.07 -38.22 11.35
N LEU A 878 1.34 -38.00 10.25
CA LEU A 878 0.30 -36.97 10.18
C LEU A 878 -0.93 -37.33 11.02
N ARG A 879 -1.30 -38.61 11.10
CA ARG A 879 -2.40 -39.11 11.95
C ARG A 879 -2.10 -38.90 13.44
N ASP A 880 -0.87 -39.21 13.86
CA ASP A 880 -0.42 -39.02 15.26
C ASP A 880 -0.37 -37.53 15.62
N LYS A 881 0.07 -36.66 14.71
CA LYS A 881 0.09 -35.21 14.91
C LYS A 881 -1.32 -34.62 15.02
N HIS A 882 -2.29 -35.18 14.29
CA HIS A 882 -3.69 -34.77 14.37
C HIS A 882 -4.38 -35.25 15.66
N ALA A 883 -4.04 -36.45 16.14
CA ALA A 883 -4.49 -36.97 17.42
C ALA A 883 -3.96 -36.14 18.61
N VAL A 884 -2.67 -35.76 18.58
CA VAL A 884 -2.06 -34.87 19.60
C VAL A 884 -2.69 -33.48 19.59
N LYS A 885 -3.09 -32.96 18.43
CA LYS A 885 -3.76 -31.66 18.29
C LYS A 885 -5.23 -31.71 18.76
N LYS A 886 -5.88 -32.87 18.66
CA LYS A 886 -7.24 -33.12 19.18
C LYS A 886 -7.25 -33.39 20.69
N ALA A 887 -6.19 -33.95 21.25
CA ALA A 887 -6.01 -34.13 22.70
C ALA A 887 -5.57 -32.84 23.44
N ARG A 888 -5.04 -31.85 22.72
CA ARG A 888 -4.69 -30.51 23.23
C ARG A 888 -5.81 -29.48 23.15
N LYS A 889 -6.89 -29.79 22.43
CA LYS A 889 -8.14 -29.02 22.38
C LYS A 889 -9.12 -29.66 23.32
#